data_AF-A0A4R4PD81-F1
#
_entry.id   AF-A0A4R4PD81-F1
#
_cell.length_a   1.000
_cell.length_b   1.000
_cell.length_c   1.000
_cell.angle_alpha   90.00
_cell.angle_beta   90.00
_cell.angle_gamma   90.00
#
_symmetry.space_group_name_H-M   'P 1'
#
loop_
_entity.id
_entity.type
_entity.pdbx_description
1 polymer ?
#
loop_
_entity_poly.entity_id
_entity_poly.type
_entity_poly.pdbx_seq_one_letter_code
_entity_poly.pdbx_strand_id
1 'polypeptide(L)'
;MGKRSTRSTTVAVATTLAAIGAAVLLPAGAAQAQPPADPEAAPEVEEPYATEPELPNPLGDKRESQRQEAYQQLLSGEATARTRSGSEVVELADGEFVDTATTGTDRIFTVLVEFGDEIHQEFGGDPGPLVNQIPEPDREVDNTTIWQEDFDRGYYEDLYYSEDPDVPSVKQYFEHQSSGRYSIEGYVSDWVRVDYNEARYGNNACGSNVCRSVWEVVADGVTTWYEEQLAQGATAEELQATLAEYDQYDRYDYDGDGDFHEPDGYLDHFQIVHAGEDESAGGGAQGEDAIWAHRWYAFADRIGATGPEFNPLGGTEIGDTGIWVGDYTIQPENGGVGVFAHEYAHDLGLPDLYDTQGGENGTGFWTLMSSGSWLGLGDGSIGALPNDMGPWEKLQLGWLDYEVAQAATRSTHQLGPSGVTYPEDGRDRGSQALIVELPEKTVTTPIHPPAQGENQWWSGSGDDLNNTLTRTVDLTGASSSASLDLTGWWSIEEGFDYLYAEVSTDGGSTWTALDGTANGEALPSDGAGRTAISGESMGDVPVSYPLDDYVGQSVEVRFRYQTDGSRTMTGFTADEISVTADGETVFADDAESGEGDWAADGFSVVGEAITGEYPQYYLVENRQYVGYDRTLRTGPYNFGFLDQRPDWVEHFPYQNGVLVWLWDTSELDNDVSQHPGTGLILPVDAHAEADRWSDDSLMRNRIQSRDATFSWYPTSRLTLHRNSEPTTLLAEPGAPVFDDRNGTYYDTDNPFNSVRVPDTNTRISILSQPLNTSKPITVRVSPSGR
;
A
#
# COMPACT_ATOMS: atom_id res chain seq x y z
N MET A 1 -24.14 3.75 -83.59
CA MET A 1 -24.18 3.77 -82.11
C MET A 1 -22.83 3.27 -81.62
N GLY A 2 -21.93 4.21 -81.32
CA GLY A 2 -20.47 4.00 -81.15
C GLY A 2 -20.11 3.50 -79.74
N LYS A 3 -19.19 2.53 -79.61
CA LYS A 3 -17.70 2.58 -79.60
C LYS A 3 -17.21 2.52 -78.12
N ARG A 4 -16.46 1.48 -77.70
CA ARG A 4 -14.96 1.36 -77.73
C ARG A 4 -14.30 2.51 -76.92
N SER A 5 -13.36 2.38 -75.98
CA SER A 5 -12.15 1.52 -75.90
C SER A 5 -11.24 1.99 -74.72
N THR A 6 -10.40 1.07 -74.18
CA THR A 6 -8.97 1.19 -73.74
C THR A 6 -8.43 2.15 -72.65
N ARG A 7 -7.68 1.52 -71.71
CA ARG A 7 -6.28 1.72 -71.23
C ARG A 7 -5.65 3.13 -71.04
N SER A 8 -5.08 3.26 -69.83
CA SER A 8 -3.72 3.69 -69.42
C SER A 8 -3.29 5.17 -69.30
N THR A 9 -2.34 5.34 -68.36
CA THR A 9 -1.17 6.26 -68.30
C THR A 9 -1.29 7.57 -67.53
N THR A 10 -0.67 7.58 -66.34
CA THR A 10 0.45 8.42 -65.89
C THR A 10 0.62 9.82 -66.50
N VAL A 11 0.75 10.85 -65.65
CA VAL A 11 1.98 11.66 -65.42
C VAL A 11 1.61 13.01 -64.76
N ALA A 12 2.42 13.32 -63.74
CA ALA A 12 2.57 14.55 -62.98
C ALA A 12 2.47 15.88 -63.75
N VAL A 13 1.97 16.90 -63.05
CA VAL A 13 2.46 18.28 -63.17
C VAL A 13 2.52 18.89 -61.77
N ALA A 14 3.74 19.16 -61.30
CA ALA A 14 4.03 20.05 -60.18
C ALA A 14 4.00 21.50 -60.69
N THR A 15 3.40 22.43 -59.94
CA THR A 15 3.93 23.82 -59.85
C THR A 15 3.27 24.55 -58.69
N THR A 16 4.07 24.78 -57.65
CA THR A 16 3.93 25.81 -56.63
C THR A 16 3.91 27.20 -57.25
N LEU A 17 3.08 28.10 -56.71
CA LEU A 17 3.37 29.55 -56.64
C LEU A 17 2.49 30.20 -55.56
N ALA A 18 3.18 30.76 -54.57
CA ALA A 18 2.67 31.55 -53.46
C ALA A 18 2.29 32.97 -53.89
N ALA A 19 1.36 33.61 -53.17
CA ALA A 19 1.52 34.96 -52.62
C ALA A 19 0.33 35.43 -51.75
N ILE A 20 0.63 35.64 -50.46
CA ILE A 20 0.32 36.82 -49.62
C ILE A 20 -1.17 37.17 -49.31
N GLY A 21 -1.56 36.87 -48.06
CA GLY A 21 -1.85 37.91 -47.06
C GLY A 21 -3.29 38.37 -46.85
N ALA A 22 -3.89 37.96 -45.72
CA ALA A 22 -4.71 38.80 -44.86
C ALA A 22 -4.90 38.13 -43.49
N ALA A 23 -4.50 38.82 -42.42
CA ALA A 23 -4.74 38.41 -41.05
C ALA A 23 -6.23 38.56 -40.70
N VAL A 24 -6.82 37.51 -40.11
CA VAL A 24 -8.07 37.56 -39.35
C VAL A 24 -7.86 36.70 -38.11
N LEU A 25 -7.86 37.33 -36.94
CA LEU A 25 -7.97 36.72 -35.62
C LEU A 25 -9.41 36.24 -35.42
N LEU A 26 -9.62 34.97 -35.05
CA LEU A 26 -10.78 34.41 -34.33
C LEU A 26 -10.40 32.98 -33.82
N PRO A 27 -11.10 32.46 -32.79
CA PRO A 27 -10.51 31.79 -31.62
C PRO A 27 -10.36 30.27 -31.76
N ALA A 28 -9.50 29.71 -30.89
CA ALA A 28 -9.34 28.28 -30.67
C ALA A 28 -10.69 27.64 -30.29
N GLY A 29 -11.09 26.63 -31.06
CA GLY A 29 -12.26 25.82 -30.82
C GLY A 29 -11.90 24.35 -30.95
N ALA A 30 -12.19 23.62 -29.87
CA ALA A 30 -12.49 22.20 -29.75
C ALA A 30 -11.65 21.23 -30.60
N ALA A 31 -10.75 20.50 -29.92
CA ALA A 31 -10.18 19.26 -30.43
C ALA A 31 -11.32 18.26 -30.72
N GLN A 32 -11.29 17.68 -31.91
CA GLN A 32 -12.28 16.71 -32.40
C GLN A 32 -11.92 15.30 -31.92
N ALA A 33 -12.85 14.66 -31.19
CA ALA A 33 -12.76 13.25 -30.81
C ALA A 33 -12.76 12.30 -32.04
N GLN A 34 -11.97 11.23 -31.95
CA GLN A 34 -11.89 10.14 -32.93
C GLN A 34 -13.11 9.19 -32.89
N PRO A 35 -13.40 8.45 -33.98
CA PRO A 35 -14.56 7.55 -34.08
C PRO A 35 -14.36 6.21 -33.36
N PRO A 36 -15.45 5.51 -32.96
CA PRO A 36 -15.43 4.45 -31.94
C PRO A 36 -14.89 3.09 -32.45
N ALA A 37 -14.24 2.36 -31.53
CA ALA A 37 -13.88 0.95 -31.64
C ALA A 37 -15.00 0.03 -31.08
N ASP A 38 -14.84 -1.28 -31.29
CA ASP A 38 -15.82 -2.39 -31.21
C ASP A 38 -16.62 -2.53 -29.88
N PRO A 39 -17.85 -3.12 -29.90
CA PRO A 39 -18.81 -3.13 -28.79
C PRO A 39 -18.73 -4.39 -27.88
N GLU A 40 -17.55 -4.91 -27.53
CA GLU A 40 -17.42 -6.07 -26.61
C GLU A 40 -16.52 -5.82 -25.37
N ALA A 41 -16.18 -4.57 -25.05
CA ALA A 41 -15.54 -4.21 -23.78
C ALA A 41 -16.56 -3.55 -22.84
N ALA A 42 -16.46 -3.83 -21.54
CA ALA A 42 -17.27 -3.24 -20.47
C ALA A 42 -17.24 -1.69 -20.51
N PRO A 43 -18.30 -0.99 -20.09
CA PRO A 43 -18.32 0.47 -20.20
C PRO A 43 -17.44 1.11 -19.13
N GLU A 44 -16.25 1.57 -19.54
CA GLU A 44 -15.49 2.62 -18.84
C GLU A 44 -16.35 3.89 -18.77
N VAL A 45 -16.69 4.31 -17.55
CA VAL A 45 -17.06 5.70 -17.27
C VAL A 45 -15.90 6.25 -16.45
N GLU A 46 -14.95 6.85 -17.16
CA GLU A 46 -13.81 7.58 -16.61
C GLU A 46 -14.27 8.74 -15.72
N GLU A 47 -13.93 8.65 -14.44
CA GLU A 47 -13.57 9.73 -13.51
C GLU A 47 -12.29 9.21 -12.81
N PRO A 48 -11.30 10.06 -12.49
CA PRO A 48 -9.89 9.67 -12.48
C PRO A 48 -9.54 8.86 -11.23
N TYR A 49 -9.41 7.55 -11.39
CA TYR A 49 -8.39 6.80 -10.67
C TYR A 49 -7.58 6.12 -11.75
N ALA A 50 -6.63 6.86 -12.31
CA ALA A 50 -5.62 6.30 -13.18
C ALA A 50 -4.81 5.29 -12.34
N THR A 51 -4.43 4.19 -12.97
CA THR A 51 -3.54 3.16 -12.42
C THR A 51 -2.32 3.78 -11.74
N GLU A 52 -2.00 3.37 -10.52
CA GLU A 52 -0.76 3.74 -9.83
C GLU A 52 0.39 2.85 -10.32
N PRO A 53 1.45 3.46 -10.88
CA PRO A 53 2.78 2.94 -10.63
C PRO A 53 3.30 3.56 -9.34
N GLU A 54 3.25 2.78 -8.27
CA GLU A 54 3.96 3.04 -7.02
C GLU A 54 5.46 3.20 -7.29
N LEU A 55 6.09 4.19 -6.66
CA LEU A 55 7.55 4.19 -6.52
C LEU A 55 7.93 2.99 -5.59
N PRO A 56 9.21 2.66 -5.36
CA PRO A 56 9.55 1.68 -4.32
C PRO A 56 9.63 2.33 -2.93
N ASN A 57 9.00 1.73 -1.90
CA ASN A 57 9.18 2.09 -0.49
C ASN A 57 9.59 0.84 0.33
N PRO A 58 10.76 0.26 0.04
CA PRO A 58 11.16 -1.02 0.62
C PRO A 58 11.18 -1.02 2.16
N LEU A 59 11.52 0.11 2.79
CA LEU A 59 11.51 0.25 4.25
C LEU A 59 10.08 0.19 4.83
N GLY A 60 9.14 0.91 4.21
CA GLY A 60 7.73 0.87 4.57
C GLY A 60 7.13 -0.52 4.37
N ASP A 61 7.32 -1.09 3.18
CA ASP A 61 6.81 -2.43 2.80
C ASP A 61 7.30 -3.50 3.79
N LYS A 62 8.59 -3.44 4.13
CA LYS A 62 9.19 -4.36 5.10
C LYS A 62 8.56 -4.22 6.47
N ARG A 63 8.44 -2.99 6.99
CA ARG A 63 7.81 -2.72 8.31
C ARG A 63 6.36 -3.18 8.36
N GLU A 64 5.61 -2.98 7.28
CA GLU A 64 4.22 -3.40 7.19
C GLU A 64 4.10 -4.93 7.21
N SER A 65 4.94 -5.63 6.44
CA SER A 65 5.05 -7.09 6.48
C SER A 65 5.43 -7.59 7.89
N GLN A 66 6.43 -6.98 8.54
CA GLN A 66 6.88 -7.31 9.90
C GLN A 66 5.73 -7.20 10.90
N ARG A 67 4.95 -6.12 10.80
CA ARG A 67 3.79 -5.89 11.67
C ARG A 67 2.72 -6.94 11.47
N GLN A 68 2.39 -7.27 10.23
CA GLN A 68 1.41 -8.31 9.93
C GLN A 68 1.84 -9.65 10.54
N GLU A 69 3.10 -10.05 10.37
CA GLU A 69 3.63 -11.27 10.95
C GLU A 69 3.60 -11.24 12.49
N ALA A 70 4.05 -10.14 13.11
CA ALA A 70 4.02 -9.99 14.56
C ALA A 70 2.61 -10.21 15.13
N TYR A 71 1.57 -9.68 14.48
CA TYR A 71 0.18 -9.92 14.89
C TYR A 71 -0.29 -11.34 14.65
N GLN A 72 0.14 -12.01 13.58
CA GLN A 72 -0.14 -13.42 13.36
C GLN A 72 0.46 -14.26 14.50
N GLN A 73 1.72 -14.03 14.87
CA GLN A 73 2.37 -14.73 15.98
C GLN A 73 1.72 -14.41 17.34
N LEU A 74 1.22 -13.19 17.55
CA LEU A 74 0.47 -12.83 18.75
C LEU A 74 -0.89 -13.54 18.84
N LEU A 75 -1.61 -13.65 17.72
CA LEU A 75 -2.91 -14.34 17.65
C LEU A 75 -2.75 -15.86 17.81
N SER A 76 -1.75 -16.46 17.16
CA SER A 76 -1.45 -17.89 17.29
C SER A 76 -0.91 -18.25 18.69
N GLY A 77 -0.37 -17.27 19.41
CA GLY A 77 0.29 -17.43 20.70
C GLY A 77 1.72 -17.97 20.60
N GLU A 78 2.32 -17.90 19.41
CA GLU A 78 3.74 -18.20 19.17
C GLU A 78 4.65 -17.13 19.76
N ALA A 79 4.21 -15.87 19.74
CA ALA A 79 4.88 -14.75 20.36
C ALA A 79 4.05 -14.10 21.48
N THR A 80 4.73 -13.30 22.30
CA THR A 80 4.09 -12.41 23.27
C THR A 80 4.77 -11.05 23.23
N ALA A 81 4.00 -9.98 23.12
CA ALA A 81 4.51 -8.62 23.20
C ALA A 81 5.22 -8.40 24.55
N ARG A 82 6.35 -7.69 24.51
CA ARG A 82 7.15 -7.34 25.68
C ARG A 82 7.48 -5.86 25.66
N THR A 83 7.41 -5.20 26.80
CA THR A 83 7.86 -3.80 26.89
C THR A 83 9.38 -3.73 26.85
N ARG A 84 9.94 -3.02 25.87
CA ARG A 84 11.37 -2.71 25.75
C ARG A 84 11.51 -1.20 25.57
N SER A 85 12.27 -0.57 26.47
CA SER A 85 12.48 0.89 26.55
C SER A 85 11.25 1.83 26.55
N GLY A 86 10.03 1.31 26.49
CA GLY A 86 8.80 2.10 26.43
C GLY A 86 7.83 1.57 25.38
N SER A 87 8.36 0.95 24.32
CA SER A 87 7.63 0.33 23.22
C SER A 87 7.15 -1.07 23.58
N GLU A 88 6.00 -1.48 23.05
CA GLU A 88 5.54 -2.88 23.12
C GLU A 88 6.00 -3.61 21.87
N VAL A 89 7.05 -4.39 22.00
CA VAL A 89 7.70 -5.03 20.86
C VAL A 89 7.44 -6.54 20.81
N VAL A 90 7.36 -7.05 19.60
CA VAL A 90 7.55 -8.48 19.28
C VAL A 90 8.92 -8.61 18.63
N GLU A 91 9.68 -9.63 19.04
CA GLU A 91 10.95 -9.98 18.40
C GLU A 91 10.63 -11.12 17.43
N LEU A 92 10.70 -10.84 16.12
CA LEU A 92 10.51 -11.85 15.07
C LEU A 92 11.76 -12.71 14.96
N ALA A 93 12.92 -12.06 14.97
CA ALA A 93 14.24 -12.64 14.82
C ALA A 93 15.22 -12.21 15.90
N ASP A 94 16.39 -12.86 15.97
CA ASP A 94 17.52 -12.36 16.76
C ASP A 94 17.96 -10.96 16.28
N GLY A 95 17.53 -9.91 16.98
CA GLY A 95 17.88 -8.53 16.67
C GLY A 95 16.85 -7.78 15.81
N GLU A 96 15.70 -8.39 15.50
CA GLU A 96 14.65 -7.73 14.74
C GLU A 96 13.38 -7.58 15.56
N PHE A 97 13.01 -6.33 15.79
CA PHE A 97 11.90 -5.95 16.62
C PHE A 97 10.82 -5.29 15.80
N VAL A 98 9.60 -5.42 16.28
CA VAL A 98 8.43 -4.82 15.67
C VAL A 98 7.66 -4.12 16.75
N ASP A 99 7.50 -2.80 16.63
CA ASP A 99 6.58 -2.08 17.49
C ASP A 99 5.13 -2.45 17.16
N THR A 100 4.47 -3.04 18.15
CA THR A 100 3.11 -3.56 18.06
C THR A 100 2.09 -2.67 18.73
N ALA A 101 2.48 -1.54 19.33
CA ALA A 101 1.51 -0.64 19.94
C ALA A 101 1.84 0.83 19.69
N THR A 102 1.12 1.42 18.73
CA THR A 102 1.18 2.86 18.48
C THR A 102 0.49 3.60 19.61
N THR A 103 1.26 4.12 20.57
CA THR A 103 0.73 4.80 21.77
C THR A 103 1.50 6.07 22.08
N GLY A 104 0.92 6.95 22.88
CA GLY A 104 1.57 8.18 23.30
C GLY A 104 1.13 9.38 22.46
N THR A 105 2.07 10.29 22.19
CA THR A 105 1.80 11.51 21.45
C THR A 105 2.95 11.82 20.52
N ASP A 106 2.70 11.65 19.24
CA ASP A 106 3.69 11.91 18.20
C ASP A 106 3.68 13.38 17.78
N ARG A 107 4.81 13.82 17.26
CA ARG A 107 5.05 15.20 16.85
C ARG A 107 5.17 15.28 15.34
N ILE A 108 4.28 16.05 14.74
CA ILE A 108 4.26 16.24 13.29
C ILE A 108 4.91 17.58 12.94
N PHE A 109 5.85 17.54 11.99
CA PHE A 109 6.42 18.73 11.39
C PHE A 109 5.80 18.97 10.00
N THR A 110 4.93 19.97 9.91
CA THR A 110 4.21 20.30 8.67
C THR A 110 4.78 21.54 8.00
N VAL A 111 5.11 21.43 6.71
CA VAL A 111 5.52 22.56 5.86
C VAL A 111 4.42 22.86 4.83
N LEU A 112 3.93 24.10 4.83
CA LEU A 112 2.97 24.59 3.84
C LEU A 112 3.75 25.16 2.63
N VAL A 113 3.53 24.64 1.43
CA VAL A 113 4.30 24.96 0.22
C VAL A 113 3.42 25.57 -0.87
N GLU A 114 3.71 26.80 -1.28
CA GLU A 114 3.16 27.39 -2.49
C GLU A 114 4.20 27.51 -3.60
N PHE A 115 3.75 27.63 -4.85
CA PHE A 115 4.62 27.45 -6.00
C PHE A 115 5.06 28.76 -6.66
N GLY A 116 6.23 28.70 -7.28
CA GLY A 116 6.89 29.81 -7.94
C GLY A 116 6.41 30.05 -9.37
N ASP A 117 7.14 30.91 -10.07
CA ASP A 117 6.93 31.21 -11.48
C ASP A 117 8.07 30.74 -12.39
N GLU A 118 9.10 30.07 -11.85
CA GLU A 118 10.11 29.41 -12.67
C GLU A 118 9.53 28.14 -13.30
N ILE A 119 9.63 28.04 -14.62
CA ILE A 119 9.09 26.92 -15.40
C ILE A 119 10.21 25.94 -15.70
N HIS A 120 10.07 24.69 -15.28
CA HIS A 120 11.04 23.64 -15.60
C HIS A 120 11.03 23.36 -17.12
N GLN A 121 12.21 23.31 -17.75
CA GLN A 121 12.31 23.21 -19.22
C GLN A 121 11.74 21.92 -19.81
N GLU A 122 11.76 20.84 -19.02
CA GLU A 122 11.29 19.52 -19.45
C GLU A 122 9.78 19.36 -19.26
N PHE A 123 9.24 19.86 -18.14
CA PHE A 123 7.84 19.61 -17.73
C PHE A 123 6.89 20.73 -18.16
N GLY A 124 7.37 21.97 -18.27
CA GLY A 124 6.51 23.09 -18.67
C GLY A 124 5.51 23.46 -17.58
N GLY A 125 4.22 23.51 -17.93
CA GLY A 125 3.14 23.91 -17.04
C GLY A 125 2.95 25.43 -16.87
N ASP A 126 1.90 25.80 -16.14
CA ASP A 126 1.57 27.18 -15.80
C ASP A 126 2.22 27.60 -14.46
N PRO A 127 2.51 28.91 -14.25
CA PRO A 127 3.03 29.41 -12.96
C PRO A 127 2.08 29.15 -11.79
N GLY A 128 2.64 28.97 -10.58
CA GLY A 128 1.88 28.69 -9.37
C GLY A 128 1.46 27.21 -9.25
N PRO A 129 0.39 26.92 -8.49
CA PRO A 129 -0.53 27.86 -7.84
C PRO A 129 0.07 28.55 -6.60
N LEU A 130 -0.50 29.70 -6.24
CA LEU A 130 -0.31 30.29 -4.91
C LEU A 130 -1.46 29.89 -4.00
N VAL A 131 -1.27 29.96 -2.68
CA VAL A 131 -2.36 29.71 -1.72
C VAL A 131 -3.55 30.65 -1.98
N ASN A 132 -4.76 30.18 -1.65
CA ASN A 132 -6.03 30.90 -1.76
C ASN A 132 -6.41 31.26 -3.21
N GLN A 133 -5.97 30.45 -4.17
CA GLN A 133 -6.33 30.62 -5.58
C GLN A 133 -7.38 29.63 -6.08
N ILE A 134 -7.80 28.67 -5.25
CA ILE A 134 -8.92 27.77 -5.53
C ILE A 134 -10.21 28.62 -5.67
N PRO A 135 -10.91 28.57 -6.82
CA PRO A 135 -12.12 29.35 -7.04
C PRO A 135 -13.23 28.99 -6.05
N GLU A 136 -13.98 29.99 -5.56
CA GLU A 136 -15.19 29.73 -4.77
C GLU A 136 -16.19 28.91 -5.60
N PRO A 137 -16.59 27.71 -5.15
CA PRO A 137 -17.47 26.84 -5.92
C PRO A 137 -18.91 27.39 -5.97
N ASP A 138 -19.56 27.28 -7.13
CA ASP A 138 -20.98 27.62 -7.27
C ASP A 138 -21.82 26.53 -6.60
N ARG A 139 -22.27 26.79 -5.37
CA ARG A 139 -23.06 25.86 -4.55
C ARG A 139 -24.44 25.48 -5.14
N GLU A 140 -24.87 26.07 -6.27
CA GLU A 140 -26.02 25.58 -7.03
C GLU A 140 -25.70 24.31 -7.86
N VAL A 141 -24.42 24.08 -8.17
CA VAL A 141 -23.95 22.98 -9.05
C VAL A 141 -22.78 22.18 -8.49
N ASP A 142 -22.10 22.67 -7.46
CA ASP A 142 -21.00 22.00 -6.76
C ASP A 142 -21.30 21.85 -5.26
N ASN A 143 -21.40 20.60 -4.81
CA ASN A 143 -21.47 20.27 -3.38
C ASN A 143 -20.36 19.31 -2.95
N THR A 144 -19.27 19.24 -3.70
CA THR A 144 -18.13 18.34 -3.43
C THR A 144 -16.92 19.10 -2.93
N THR A 145 -16.67 20.31 -3.41
CA THR A 145 -15.42 21.03 -3.17
C THR A 145 -15.39 21.65 -1.78
N ILE A 146 -14.38 21.29 -0.98
CA ILE A 146 -14.02 21.99 0.26
C ILE A 146 -13.46 23.36 -0.14
N TRP A 147 -13.98 24.43 0.46
CA TRP A 147 -13.54 25.78 0.13
C TRP A 147 -13.75 26.73 1.31
N GLN A 148 -12.80 27.63 1.50
CA GLN A 148 -12.90 28.79 2.38
C GLN A 148 -12.10 29.96 1.79
N GLU A 149 -12.31 31.17 2.34
CA GLU A 149 -11.68 32.39 1.83
C GLU A 149 -10.17 32.47 2.13
N ASP A 150 -9.71 31.85 3.23
CA ASP A 150 -8.32 31.93 3.68
C ASP A 150 -7.84 30.63 4.35
N PHE A 151 -7.06 29.83 3.62
CA PHE A 151 -6.28 28.68 4.07
C PHE A 151 -4.95 29.14 4.70
N ASP A 152 -5.05 29.94 5.76
CA ASP A 152 -3.89 30.39 6.51
C ASP A 152 -3.32 29.28 7.41
N ARG A 153 -2.17 29.54 8.02
CA ARG A 153 -1.57 28.64 9.00
C ARG A 153 -2.52 28.27 10.15
N GLY A 154 -3.36 29.21 10.60
CA GLY A 154 -4.29 28.99 11.70
C GLY A 154 -5.36 27.96 11.36
N TYR A 155 -5.83 27.95 10.11
CA TYR A 155 -6.72 26.91 9.61
C TYR A 155 -6.11 25.51 9.75
N TYR A 156 -4.85 25.32 9.33
CA TYR A 156 -4.19 24.02 9.42
C TYR A 156 -3.86 23.64 10.86
N GLU A 157 -3.51 24.60 11.73
CA GLU A 157 -3.37 24.34 13.17
C GLU A 157 -4.69 23.80 13.78
N ASP A 158 -5.83 24.35 13.38
CA ASP A 158 -7.15 23.83 13.79
C ASP A 158 -7.45 22.45 13.16
N LEU A 159 -7.21 22.29 11.86
CA LEU A 159 -7.46 21.05 11.13
C LEU A 159 -6.69 19.86 11.73
N TYR A 160 -5.43 20.07 12.08
CA TYR A 160 -4.61 19.03 12.70
C TYR A 160 -4.90 18.88 14.19
N TYR A 161 -4.89 19.99 14.95
CA TYR A 161 -4.68 19.93 16.40
C TYR A 161 -5.79 20.54 17.24
N SER A 162 -6.91 21.01 16.64
CA SER A 162 -7.99 21.60 17.44
C SER A 162 -8.50 20.60 18.48
N GLU A 163 -8.64 21.07 19.72
CA GLU A 163 -9.27 20.34 20.83
C GLU A 163 -10.71 20.83 21.07
N ASP A 164 -11.20 21.77 20.26
CA ASP A 164 -12.59 22.22 20.34
C ASP A 164 -13.49 21.10 19.80
N PRO A 165 -14.39 20.52 20.62
CA PRO A 165 -15.26 19.42 20.18
C PRO A 165 -16.24 19.81 19.07
N ASP A 166 -16.40 21.11 18.79
CA ASP A 166 -17.20 21.62 17.68
C ASP A 166 -16.38 21.83 16.39
N VAL A 167 -15.05 21.66 16.41
CA VAL A 167 -14.13 21.76 15.28
C VAL A 167 -13.46 20.40 15.05
N PRO A 168 -13.89 19.61 14.04
CA PRO A 168 -13.25 18.35 13.74
C PRO A 168 -11.76 18.52 13.43
N SER A 169 -10.92 17.65 13.99
CA SER A 169 -9.48 17.65 13.75
C SER A 169 -8.93 16.23 13.64
N VAL A 170 -7.75 16.11 13.05
CA VAL A 170 -6.99 14.86 12.93
C VAL A 170 -6.63 14.33 14.33
N LYS A 171 -6.26 15.22 15.26
CA LYS A 171 -6.02 14.87 16.67
C LYS A 171 -7.23 14.20 17.32
N GLN A 172 -8.40 14.83 17.24
CA GLN A 172 -9.64 14.26 17.81
C GLN A 172 -10.01 12.92 17.16
N TYR A 173 -9.73 12.77 15.86
CA TYR A 173 -9.96 11.53 15.15
C TYR A 173 -9.13 10.38 15.75
N PHE A 174 -7.82 10.55 15.87
CA PHE A 174 -6.92 9.53 16.38
C PHE A 174 -7.08 9.26 17.89
N GLU A 175 -7.38 10.28 18.69
CA GLU A 175 -7.79 10.09 20.08
C GLU A 175 -9.06 9.23 20.19
N HIS A 176 -10.01 9.39 19.27
CA HIS A 176 -11.21 8.56 19.24
C HIS A 176 -10.91 7.13 18.76
N GLN A 177 -10.20 6.96 17.64
CA GLN A 177 -9.90 5.64 17.06
C GLN A 177 -9.08 4.77 18.03
N SER A 178 -8.12 5.36 18.73
CA SER A 178 -7.24 4.67 19.68
C SER A 178 -7.87 4.46 21.06
N SER A 179 -9.09 4.97 21.30
CA SER A 179 -9.72 5.07 22.62
C SER A 179 -8.86 5.84 23.64
N GLY A 180 -8.15 6.86 23.18
CA GLY A 180 -7.31 7.76 23.98
C GLY A 180 -5.91 7.22 24.27
N ARG A 181 -5.47 6.16 23.58
CA ARG A 181 -4.11 5.61 23.72
C ARG A 181 -3.08 6.39 22.93
N TYR A 182 -3.53 7.10 21.89
CA TYR A 182 -2.69 7.77 20.93
C TYR A 182 -3.27 9.14 20.58
N SER A 183 -2.38 10.11 20.36
CA SER A 183 -2.69 11.49 20.00
C SER A 183 -1.55 12.04 19.14
N ILE A 184 -1.80 13.19 18.53
CA ILE A 184 -0.77 13.95 17.81
C ILE A 184 -0.69 15.38 18.34
N GLU A 185 0.49 15.97 18.24
CA GLU A 185 0.75 17.40 18.38
C GLU A 185 1.78 17.81 17.31
N GLY A 186 2.07 19.11 17.15
CA GLY A 186 3.08 19.47 16.17
C GLY A 186 3.18 20.94 15.83
N TYR A 187 3.88 21.18 14.72
CA TYR A 187 4.16 22.48 14.16
C TYR A 187 3.64 22.58 12.74
N VAL A 188 3.00 23.70 12.43
CA VAL A 188 2.66 24.10 11.07
C VAL A 188 3.48 25.34 10.71
N SER A 189 4.16 25.31 9.57
CA SER A 189 4.89 26.48 9.06
C SER A 189 3.96 27.59 8.58
N ASP A 190 4.50 28.79 8.39
CA ASP A 190 3.90 29.71 7.43
C ASP A 190 4.08 29.15 6.00
N TRP A 191 3.28 29.61 5.04
CA TRP A 191 3.46 29.25 3.63
C TRP A 191 4.83 29.69 3.12
N VAL A 192 5.62 28.73 2.65
CA VAL A 192 6.90 28.95 1.99
C VAL A 192 6.71 28.86 0.48
N ARG A 193 7.42 29.69 -0.26
CA ARG A 193 7.30 29.72 -1.72
C ARG A 193 8.53 29.11 -2.39
N VAL A 194 8.37 27.95 -3.01
CA VAL A 194 9.43 27.33 -3.82
C VAL A 194 9.60 28.06 -5.15
N ASP A 195 10.77 27.94 -5.78
CA ASP A 195 11.12 28.71 -6.98
C ASP A 195 10.32 28.29 -8.22
N TYR A 196 10.03 26.99 -8.35
CA TYR A 196 9.39 26.42 -9.53
C TYR A 196 7.87 26.30 -9.40
N ASN A 197 7.20 26.22 -10.55
CA ASN A 197 5.80 25.88 -10.64
C ASN A 197 5.52 24.41 -10.30
N GLU A 198 4.27 24.08 -10.00
CA GLU A 198 3.84 22.74 -9.55
C GLU A 198 4.21 21.61 -10.52
N ALA A 199 4.16 21.88 -11.82
CA ALA A 199 4.53 20.91 -12.87
C ALA A 199 5.97 20.36 -12.75
N ARG A 200 6.89 21.07 -12.07
CA ARG A 200 8.21 20.50 -11.77
C ARG A 200 8.10 19.23 -10.93
N TYR A 201 7.12 19.20 -10.05
CA TYR A 201 6.97 18.25 -8.97
C TYR A 201 5.91 17.19 -9.31
N GLY A 202 4.68 17.62 -9.62
CA GLY A 202 3.47 16.78 -9.76
C GLY A 202 3.16 16.26 -11.18
N ASN A 203 4.07 16.36 -12.13
CA ASN A 203 3.80 15.95 -13.52
C ASN A 203 3.69 14.42 -13.71
N ASN A 204 3.03 14.03 -14.81
CA ASN A 204 2.84 12.62 -15.21
C ASN A 204 3.83 12.10 -16.26
N ALA A 205 5.00 12.74 -16.41
CA ALA A 205 5.91 12.46 -17.53
C ALA A 205 6.53 11.03 -17.47
N CYS A 206 6.51 10.39 -16.31
CA CYS A 206 6.99 9.02 -16.11
C CYS A 206 5.94 7.93 -16.45
N GLY A 207 4.71 8.31 -16.81
CA GLY A 207 3.61 7.38 -17.05
C GLY A 207 2.89 6.92 -15.78
N SER A 208 3.09 7.63 -14.66
CA SER A 208 2.39 7.53 -13.38
C SER A 208 1.91 8.93 -12.99
N ASN A 209 0.88 9.02 -12.14
CA ASN A 209 0.46 10.20 -11.40
C ASN A 209 1.47 10.61 -10.31
N VAL A 210 2.32 9.69 -9.87
CA VAL A 210 3.40 9.98 -8.91
C VAL A 210 4.75 9.68 -9.56
N CYS A 211 5.44 10.74 -10.00
CA CYS A 211 6.79 10.63 -10.55
C CYS A 211 7.86 10.94 -9.50
N ARG A 212 9.05 10.36 -9.67
CA ARG A 212 10.26 10.63 -8.84
C ARG A 212 10.51 12.12 -8.58
N SER A 213 10.17 13.00 -9.52
CA SER A 213 10.32 14.45 -9.40
C SER A 213 9.61 15.04 -8.19
N VAL A 214 8.58 14.38 -7.66
CA VAL A 214 7.85 14.86 -6.50
C VAL A 214 8.74 14.98 -5.26
N TRP A 215 9.76 14.14 -5.10
CA TRP A 215 10.71 14.22 -3.98
C TRP A 215 11.46 15.56 -3.94
N GLU A 216 11.57 16.26 -5.07
CA GLU A 216 12.18 17.58 -5.12
C GLU A 216 11.35 18.63 -4.37
N VAL A 217 10.02 18.46 -4.22
CA VAL A 217 9.20 19.40 -3.42
C VAL A 217 9.49 19.27 -1.93
N VAL A 218 9.86 18.06 -1.48
CA VAL A 218 10.33 17.82 -0.11
C VAL A 218 11.63 18.57 0.14
N ALA A 219 12.62 18.37 -0.74
CA ALA A 219 13.92 19.04 -0.64
C ALA A 219 13.80 20.57 -0.75
N ASP A 220 13.09 21.06 -1.76
CA ASP A 220 12.91 22.50 -1.99
C ASP A 220 12.11 23.12 -0.84
N GLY A 221 11.01 22.49 -0.41
CA GLY A 221 10.15 22.99 0.67
C GLY A 221 10.88 23.15 2.00
N VAL A 222 11.61 22.13 2.46
CA VAL A 222 12.37 22.23 3.73
C VAL A 222 13.56 23.18 3.62
N THR A 223 14.18 23.28 2.44
CA THR A 223 15.27 24.23 2.18
C THR A 223 14.74 25.66 2.25
N THR A 224 13.65 25.97 1.56
CA THR A 224 13.03 27.30 1.59
C THR A 224 12.58 27.65 3.00
N TRP A 225 11.93 26.73 3.72
CA TRP A 225 11.57 26.95 5.13
C TRP A 225 12.80 27.32 5.98
N TYR A 226 13.88 26.54 5.87
CA TYR A 226 15.11 26.77 6.63
C TYR A 226 15.71 28.15 6.34
N GLU A 227 15.85 28.51 5.06
CA GLU A 227 16.37 29.81 4.63
C GLU A 227 15.52 30.98 5.12
N GLU A 228 14.19 30.83 5.10
CA GLU A 228 13.28 31.84 5.61
C GLU A 228 13.38 32.00 7.13
N GLN A 229 13.53 30.90 7.90
CA GLN A 229 13.75 30.99 9.35
C GLN A 229 15.06 31.74 9.68
N LEU A 230 16.14 31.48 8.94
CA LEU A 230 17.39 32.22 9.07
C LEU A 230 17.21 33.71 8.74
N ALA A 231 16.44 34.03 7.69
CA ALA A 231 16.12 35.41 7.32
C ALA A 231 15.26 36.13 8.38
N GLN A 232 14.41 35.39 9.09
CA GLN A 232 13.60 35.87 10.21
C GLN A 232 14.41 36.01 11.52
N GLY A 233 15.65 35.51 11.54
CA GLY A 233 16.63 35.74 12.60
C GLY A 233 16.87 34.55 13.53
N ALA A 234 16.35 33.37 13.22
CA ALA A 234 16.78 32.13 13.87
C ALA A 234 18.24 31.82 13.53
N THR A 235 18.95 31.11 14.41
CA THR A 235 20.28 30.56 14.08
C THR A 235 20.17 29.09 13.65
N ALA A 236 21.16 28.61 12.89
CA ALA A 236 21.26 27.20 12.52
C ALA A 236 21.21 26.27 13.74
N GLU A 237 21.87 26.65 14.84
CA GLU A 237 21.85 25.87 16.08
C GLU A 237 20.48 25.88 16.78
N GLU A 238 19.72 26.97 16.68
CA GLU A 238 18.35 27.03 17.22
C GLU A 238 17.40 26.15 16.40
N LEU A 239 17.54 26.14 15.08
CA LEU A 239 16.75 25.30 14.18
C LEU A 239 17.09 23.82 14.35
N GLN A 240 18.38 23.47 14.42
CA GLN A 240 18.81 22.11 14.75
C GLN A 240 18.23 21.64 16.09
N ALA A 241 18.30 22.47 17.13
CA ALA A 241 17.75 22.10 18.43
C ALA A 241 16.22 21.93 18.41
N THR A 242 15.52 22.71 17.58
CA THR A 242 14.07 22.61 17.42
C THR A 242 13.69 21.35 16.64
N LEU A 243 14.36 21.06 15.53
CA LEU A 243 14.11 19.88 14.69
C LEU A 243 14.45 18.58 15.42
N ALA A 244 15.48 18.58 16.27
CA ALA A 244 15.79 17.43 17.12
C ALA A 244 14.68 17.06 18.11
N GLU A 245 13.71 17.94 18.38
CA GLU A 245 12.52 17.59 19.17
C GLU A 245 11.45 16.79 18.40
N TYR A 246 11.65 16.64 17.09
CA TYR A 246 10.81 15.88 16.14
C TYR A 246 11.56 14.66 15.58
N ASP A 247 12.71 14.33 16.15
CA ASP A 247 13.53 13.13 15.87
C ASP A 247 13.68 12.41 17.22
N GLN A 248 12.68 11.62 17.60
CA GLN A 248 12.55 10.91 18.86
C GLN A 248 12.13 9.43 18.67
N TYR A 249 11.83 9.03 17.43
CA TYR A 249 11.31 7.72 17.10
C TYR A 249 12.10 7.08 15.95
N ASP A 250 12.81 6.00 16.26
CA ASP A 250 13.51 5.17 15.28
C ASP A 250 12.50 4.23 14.62
N ARG A 251 11.92 4.68 13.51
CA ARG A 251 10.83 3.97 12.83
C ARG A 251 11.20 2.57 12.36
N TYR A 252 12.48 2.35 12.07
CA TYR A 252 12.97 1.14 11.41
C TYR A 252 13.93 0.32 12.28
N ASP A 253 14.11 0.69 13.56
CA ASP A 253 15.04 0.04 14.50
C ASP A 253 16.41 -0.16 13.85
N TYR A 254 16.99 0.93 13.34
CA TYR A 254 18.13 0.88 12.40
C TYR A 254 19.36 0.19 12.99
N ASP A 255 19.49 0.15 14.33
CA ASP A 255 20.58 -0.51 15.05
C ASP A 255 20.21 -1.88 15.65
N GLY A 256 18.96 -2.32 15.48
CA GLY A 256 18.46 -3.65 15.86
C GLY A 256 18.41 -3.87 17.36
N ASP A 257 18.26 -2.81 18.13
CA ASP A 257 18.24 -2.84 19.58
C ASP A 257 16.82 -2.86 20.15
N GLY A 258 15.78 -2.67 19.35
CA GLY A 258 14.38 -2.73 19.73
C GLY A 258 13.91 -1.61 20.66
N ASP A 259 14.65 -0.50 20.72
CA ASP A 259 14.26 0.77 21.33
C ASP A 259 13.80 1.77 20.25
N PHE A 260 12.52 1.69 19.89
CA PHE A 260 11.96 2.62 18.91
C PHE A 260 11.84 4.06 19.43
N HIS A 261 12.09 4.34 20.72
CA HIS A 261 11.96 5.68 21.31
C HIS A 261 13.31 6.39 21.45
N GLU A 262 14.10 6.33 20.39
CA GLU A 262 15.38 7.03 20.27
C GLU A 262 15.53 7.72 18.90
N PRO A 263 16.41 8.73 18.78
CA PRO A 263 16.59 9.45 17.51
C PRO A 263 17.36 8.61 16.48
N ASP A 264 16.91 8.65 15.23
CA ASP A 264 17.54 7.98 14.09
C ASP A 264 18.16 8.97 13.08
N GLY A 265 18.01 10.27 13.34
CA GLY A 265 18.51 11.37 12.51
C GLY A 265 17.51 11.86 11.45
N TYR A 266 16.30 11.31 11.42
CA TYR A 266 15.20 11.71 10.55
C TYR A 266 14.06 12.34 11.37
N LEU A 267 13.24 13.17 10.74
CA LEU A 267 11.99 13.61 11.36
C LEU A 267 11.01 12.42 11.49
N ASP A 268 10.49 12.20 12.70
CA ASP A 268 9.56 11.12 13.03
C ASP A 268 8.33 11.12 12.13
N HIS A 269 7.74 12.31 11.92
CA HIS A 269 6.55 12.53 11.10
C HIS A 269 6.67 13.86 10.36
N PHE A 270 6.76 13.81 9.04
CA PHE A 270 6.87 14.99 8.19
C PHE A 270 5.73 15.06 7.16
N GLN A 271 5.14 16.24 7.01
CA GLN A 271 4.02 16.44 6.09
C GLN A 271 4.17 17.72 5.27
N ILE A 272 3.72 17.66 4.03
CA ILE A 272 3.60 18.83 3.15
C ILE A 272 2.13 19.09 2.87
N VAL A 273 1.73 20.35 2.98
CA VAL A 273 0.49 20.81 2.36
C VAL A 273 0.85 21.70 1.18
N HIS A 274 0.47 21.30 -0.03
CA HIS A 274 0.75 22.11 -1.22
C HIS A 274 -0.44 23.01 -1.58
N ALA A 275 -0.14 24.18 -2.15
CA ALA A 275 -1.17 25.07 -2.68
C ALA A 275 -1.89 24.41 -3.86
N GLY A 276 -3.18 24.68 -4.04
CA GLY A 276 -3.98 24.13 -5.13
C GLY A 276 -4.78 22.87 -4.78
N GLU A 277 -5.43 22.31 -5.81
CA GLU A 277 -6.29 21.14 -5.70
C GLU A 277 -5.50 19.86 -5.98
N ASP A 278 -5.95 18.75 -5.39
CA ASP A 278 -5.35 17.44 -5.62
C ASP A 278 -5.56 16.93 -7.04
N GLU A 279 -4.56 16.26 -7.62
CA GLU A 279 -4.71 15.63 -8.94
C GLU A 279 -5.83 14.57 -8.95
N SER A 280 -6.03 13.80 -7.86
CA SER A 280 -7.12 12.81 -7.77
C SER A 280 -8.52 13.42 -7.78
N ALA A 281 -8.62 14.72 -7.46
CA ALA A 281 -9.84 15.51 -7.57
C ALA A 281 -9.95 16.27 -8.90
N GLY A 282 -9.02 16.06 -9.83
CA GLY A 282 -8.95 16.71 -11.14
C GLY A 282 -7.91 17.83 -11.26
N GLY A 283 -7.16 18.13 -10.19
CA GLY A 283 -6.02 19.06 -10.20
C GLY A 283 -6.38 20.54 -10.39
N GLY A 284 -7.66 20.90 -10.33
CA GLY A 284 -8.14 22.27 -10.47
C GLY A 284 -7.60 23.00 -11.71
N ALA A 285 -6.91 24.12 -11.50
CA ALA A 285 -6.34 24.91 -12.60
C ALA A 285 -5.07 24.29 -13.20
N GLN A 286 -4.41 23.38 -12.48
CA GLN A 286 -3.17 22.72 -12.87
C GLN A 286 -3.42 21.38 -13.57
N GLY A 287 -4.56 20.74 -13.35
CA GLY A 287 -4.89 19.46 -13.99
C GLY A 287 -3.86 18.38 -13.64
N GLU A 288 -3.37 17.66 -14.66
CA GLU A 288 -2.33 16.63 -14.54
C GLU A 288 -0.93 17.16 -14.14
N ASP A 289 -0.76 18.48 -13.97
CA ASP A 289 0.46 19.06 -13.39
C ASP A 289 0.36 19.21 -11.86
N ALA A 290 -0.83 19.02 -11.28
CA ALA A 290 -1.07 19.09 -9.84
C ALA A 290 -0.43 17.89 -9.12
N ILE A 291 -0.04 18.07 -7.86
CA ILE A 291 0.44 16.94 -7.06
C ILE A 291 -0.76 16.07 -6.63
N TRP A 292 -0.63 14.75 -6.79
CA TRP A 292 -1.53 13.76 -6.20
C TRP A 292 -1.14 13.48 -4.74
N ALA A 293 -2.08 13.52 -3.79
CA ALA A 293 -1.81 13.23 -2.37
C ALA A 293 -1.36 11.78 -2.13
N HIS A 294 -0.29 11.60 -1.37
CA HIS A 294 0.24 10.28 -1.05
C HIS A 294 1.20 10.33 0.16
N ARG A 295 1.59 9.14 0.62
CA ARG A 295 2.77 8.90 1.45
C ARG A 295 3.92 8.33 0.60
N TRP A 296 5.17 8.77 0.85
CA TRP A 296 6.36 8.08 0.33
C TRP A 296 7.58 8.19 1.25
N TYR A 297 8.69 7.56 0.85
CA TYR A 297 10.04 7.81 1.36
C TYR A 297 10.90 8.60 0.35
N ALA A 298 11.21 9.86 0.65
CA ALA A 298 11.96 10.74 -0.25
C ALA A 298 13.36 10.19 -0.56
N PHE A 299 13.73 10.15 -1.84
CA PHE A 299 15.04 9.69 -2.30
C PHE A 299 15.42 8.27 -1.83
N ALA A 300 14.45 7.36 -1.75
CA ALA A 300 14.66 5.95 -1.42
C ALA A 300 15.68 5.26 -2.33
N ASP A 301 15.85 5.74 -3.57
CA ASP A 301 16.87 5.24 -4.51
C ASP A 301 18.32 5.55 -4.09
N ARG A 302 18.52 6.26 -2.97
CA ARG A 302 19.82 6.60 -2.38
C ARG A 302 20.04 5.96 -1.00
N ILE A 303 19.20 5.01 -0.60
CA ILE A 303 19.44 4.17 0.59
C ILE A 303 20.85 3.54 0.47
N GLY A 304 21.60 3.56 1.57
CA GLY A 304 23.00 3.16 1.66
C GLY A 304 24.03 4.20 1.15
N ALA A 305 23.58 5.31 0.55
CA ALA A 305 24.46 6.31 -0.05
C ALA A 305 24.34 7.73 0.53
N THR A 306 23.14 8.16 0.93
CA THR A 306 22.89 9.47 1.57
C THR A 306 22.09 9.31 2.86
N GLY A 307 22.03 10.35 3.70
CA GLY A 307 21.40 10.32 5.02
C GLY A 307 22.38 10.69 6.13
N PRO A 308 21.95 10.61 7.41
CA PRO A 308 22.84 10.66 8.56
C PRO A 308 24.02 9.67 8.41
N GLU A 309 25.24 10.08 8.80
CA GLU A 309 26.46 9.25 8.61
C GLU A 309 26.35 7.87 9.28
N PHE A 310 25.58 7.78 10.37
CA PHE A 310 25.36 6.55 11.13
C PHE A 310 24.13 5.75 10.66
N ASN A 311 23.25 6.35 9.86
CA ASN A 311 22.00 5.75 9.40
C ASN A 311 21.66 6.23 7.96
N PRO A 312 22.40 5.81 6.92
CA PRO A 312 22.27 6.36 5.58
C PRO A 312 21.07 5.78 4.80
N LEU A 313 19.84 6.13 5.18
CA LEU A 313 18.60 5.62 4.56
C LEU A 313 18.11 6.47 3.37
N GLY A 314 18.92 7.31 2.74
CA GLY A 314 18.46 8.24 1.70
C GLY A 314 17.90 9.54 2.31
N GLY A 315 16.87 10.11 1.69
CA GLY A 315 16.25 11.37 2.15
C GLY A 315 16.96 12.64 1.71
N THR A 316 16.55 13.76 2.33
CA THR A 316 17.16 15.08 2.16
C THR A 316 17.42 15.76 3.51
N GLU A 317 18.59 16.40 3.65
CA GLU A 317 18.93 17.17 4.84
C GLU A 317 18.15 18.49 4.88
N ILE A 318 17.73 18.92 6.07
CA ILE A 318 17.11 20.23 6.28
C ILE A 318 18.22 21.25 6.49
N GLY A 319 18.61 21.95 5.42
CA GLY A 319 19.68 22.94 5.46
C GLY A 319 21.04 22.30 5.80
N ASP A 320 21.70 22.79 6.85
CA ASP A 320 22.93 22.23 7.43
C ASP A 320 22.76 21.80 8.90
N THR A 321 21.55 21.36 9.25
CA THR A 321 21.17 21.02 10.63
C THR A 321 21.60 19.62 11.07
N GLY A 322 21.93 18.73 10.13
CA GLY A 322 22.17 17.31 10.39
C GLY A 322 20.91 16.47 10.60
N ILE A 323 19.71 17.05 10.51
CA ILE A 323 18.42 16.35 10.57
C ILE A 323 17.88 16.18 9.15
N TRP A 324 17.32 15.01 8.86
CA TRP A 324 16.89 14.61 7.53
C TRP A 324 15.37 14.38 7.44
N VAL A 325 14.85 14.44 6.23
CA VAL A 325 13.50 13.98 5.90
C VAL A 325 13.63 12.75 4.99
N GLY A 326 13.05 11.65 5.44
CA GLY A 326 12.92 10.39 4.72
C GLY A 326 11.46 10.17 4.36
N ASP A 327 10.70 9.57 5.28
CA ASP A 327 9.25 9.47 5.17
C ASP A 327 8.57 10.85 5.11
N TYR A 328 7.60 10.97 4.21
CA TYR A 328 6.73 12.14 4.12
C TYR A 328 5.32 11.74 3.69
N THR A 329 4.37 12.61 4.00
CA THR A 329 3.06 12.62 3.36
C THR A 329 2.81 13.99 2.72
N ILE A 330 2.04 14.04 1.64
CA ILE A 330 1.70 15.29 0.93
C ILE A 330 0.20 15.38 0.67
N GLN A 331 -0.41 16.55 0.95
CA GLN A 331 -1.85 16.80 0.82
C GLN A 331 -2.15 18.15 0.15
N PRO A 332 -3.32 18.30 -0.49
CA PRO A 332 -3.73 19.55 -1.13
C PRO A 332 -4.20 20.62 -0.13
N GLU A 333 -4.25 21.86 -0.58
CA GLU A 333 -4.71 23.04 0.18
C GLU A 333 -6.15 22.87 0.69
N ASN A 334 -7.03 22.28 -0.13
CA ASN A 334 -8.42 22.06 0.21
C ASN A 334 -8.70 20.66 0.80
N GLY A 335 -7.70 19.98 1.36
CA GLY A 335 -7.91 18.73 2.09
C GLY A 335 -8.73 18.93 3.36
N GLY A 336 -9.66 18.00 3.64
CA GLY A 336 -10.42 17.94 4.89
C GLY A 336 -9.83 16.90 5.84
N VAL A 337 -10.37 16.81 7.07
CA VAL A 337 -9.88 15.89 8.12
C VAL A 337 -9.74 14.45 7.61
N GLY A 338 -10.59 14.03 6.66
CA GLY A 338 -10.55 12.69 6.13
C GLY A 338 -9.29 12.36 5.33
N VAL A 339 -8.86 13.24 4.42
CA VAL A 339 -7.62 13.07 3.64
C VAL A 339 -6.42 13.11 4.57
N PHE A 340 -6.34 14.12 5.44
CA PHE A 340 -5.24 14.25 6.38
C PHE A 340 -5.13 13.07 7.35
N ALA A 341 -6.26 12.52 7.82
CA ALA A 341 -6.25 11.32 8.66
C ALA A 341 -5.87 10.05 7.90
N HIS A 342 -6.25 9.94 6.62
CA HIS A 342 -5.88 8.82 5.75
C HIS A 342 -4.37 8.80 5.49
N GLU A 343 -3.81 9.93 5.06
CA GLU A 343 -2.36 10.04 4.84
C GLU A 343 -1.56 9.81 6.12
N TYR A 344 -2.02 10.35 7.24
CA TYR A 344 -1.35 10.10 8.52
C TYR A 344 -1.46 8.63 8.96
N ALA A 345 -2.55 7.93 8.60
CA ALA A 345 -2.67 6.51 8.90
C ALA A 345 -1.67 5.66 8.10
N HIS A 346 -1.31 6.05 6.87
CA HIS A 346 -0.17 5.46 6.17
C HIS A 346 1.14 5.68 6.91
N ASP A 347 1.34 6.88 7.46
CA ASP A 347 2.54 7.19 8.24
C ASP A 347 2.67 6.30 9.48
N LEU A 348 1.54 5.88 10.04
CA LEU A 348 1.50 4.88 11.11
C LEU A 348 1.77 3.45 10.63
N GLY A 349 1.81 3.18 9.32
CA GLY A 349 2.08 1.86 8.72
C GLY A 349 0.83 1.06 8.38
N LEU A 350 -0.25 1.73 7.95
CA LEU A 350 -1.41 1.06 7.35
C LEU A 350 -1.35 1.19 5.82
N PRO A 351 -1.59 0.11 5.06
CA PRO A 351 -1.69 0.18 3.62
C PRO A 351 -3.04 0.73 3.18
N ASP A 352 -3.15 1.03 1.89
CA ASP A 352 -4.45 1.23 1.25
C ASP A 352 -5.26 -0.07 1.23
N LEU A 353 -6.56 0.06 1.48
CA LEU A 353 -7.52 -1.03 1.44
C LEU A 353 -8.46 -0.93 0.23
N TYR A 354 -8.34 0.13 -0.58
CA TYR A 354 -8.92 0.14 -1.94
C TYR A 354 -8.06 -0.67 -2.91
N ASP A 355 -8.46 -0.73 -4.18
CA ASP A 355 -7.68 -1.39 -5.25
C ASP A 355 -6.80 -0.31 -5.90
N THR A 356 -5.49 -0.38 -5.69
CA THR A 356 -4.50 0.62 -6.14
C THR A 356 -4.18 0.43 -7.63
N GLN A 357 -4.52 -0.73 -8.19
CA GLN A 357 -4.31 -1.08 -9.60
C GLN A 357 -5.44 -0.66 -10.55
N GLY A 358 -6.29 0.29 -10.15
CA GLY A 358 -7.35 0.89 -10.97
C GLY A 358 -8.69 0.16 -10.94
N GLY A 359 -8.89 -0.76 -10.00
CA GLY A 359 -10.18 -1.39 -9.70
C GLY A 359 -11.02 -0.64 -8.66
N GLU A 360 -12.14 -1.25 -8.26
CA GLU A 360 -12.96 -0.77 -7.14
C GLU A 360 -13.40 -1.99 -6.35
N ASN A 361 -12.99 -2.12 -5.08
CA ASN A 361 -13.30 -3.30 -4.27
C ASN A 361 -14.44 -3.05 -3.27
N GLY A 362 -14.78 -4.10 -2.51
CA GLY A 362 -15.88 -4.06 -1.56
C GLY A 362 -15.65 -3.21 -0.30
N THR A 363 -14.42 -2.76 -0.01
CA THR A 363 -14.14 -1.94 1.18
C THR A 363 -14.90 -0.62 1.12
N GLY A 364 -15.02 -0.01 -0.06
CA GLY A 364 -15.87 1.14 -0.34
C GLY A 364 -15.81 2.21 0.76
N PHE A 365 -16.98 2.63 1.26
CA PHE A 365 -17.05 3.62 2.34
C PHE A 365 -16.91 3.03 3.76
N TRP A 366 -16.53 1.75 3.93
CA TRP A 366 -16.49 1.10 5.25
C TRP A 366 -15.27 1.45 6.11
N THR A 367 -14.21 2.01 5.54
CA THR A 367 -12.96 2.29 6.26
C THR A 367 -12.31 3.59 5.81
N LEU A 368 -11.60 4.24 6.74
CA LEU A 368 -10.68 5.35 6.48
C LEU A 368 -9.68 5.03 5.37
N MET A 369 -9.11 3.82 5.36
CA MET A 369 -8.08 3.40 4.39
C MET A 369 -8.68 3.04 3.01
N SER A 370 -9.84 3.59 2.71
CA SER A 370 -10.55 3.45 1.43
C SER A 370 -11.37 4.72 1.21
N SER A 371 -12.54 4.62 0.57
CA SER A 371 -13.38 5.79 0.30
C SER A 371 -13.97 6.43 1.57
N GLY A 372 -13.83 5.81 2.75
CA GLY A 372 -14.30 6.37 4.02
C GLY A 372 -13.60 7.67 4.42
N SER A 373 -12.40 7.95 3.89
CA SER A 373 -11.73 9.25 4.02
C SER A 373 -12.50 10.38 3.33
N TRP A 374 -13.25 10.09 2.28
CA TRP A 374 -14.01 11.07 1.49
C TRP A 374 -15.42 11.35 2.01
N LEU A 375 -15.75 10.91 3.22
CA LEU A 375 -17.08 11.11 3.80
C LEU A 375 -17.30 12.53 4.34
N GLY A 376 -18.54 12.77 4.74
CA GLY A 376 -18.99 13.99 5.40
C GLY A 376 -20.34 13.77 6.07
N LEU A 377 -20.89 14.80 6.69
CA LEU A 377 -22.21 14.72 7.34
C LEU A 377 -23.38 14.89 6.35
N GLY A 378 -23.09 15.10 5.07
CA GLY A 378 -24.08 15.25 3.99
C GLY A 378 -24.73 16.64 3.93
N ASP A 379 -24.20 17.62 4.67
CA ASP A 379 -24.65 19.02 4.72
C ASP A 379 -23.57 20.03 4.28
N GLY A 380 -22.54 19.54 3.57
CA GLY A 380 -21.42 20.32 3.05
C GLY A 380 -20.74 19.60 1.90
N SER A 381 -19.42 19.80 1.77
CA SER A 381 -18.55 19.08 0.85
C SER A 381 -18.31 17.63 1.26
N ILE A 382 -17.76 16.84 0.34
CA ILE A 382 -17.18 15.52 0.64
C ILE A 382 -15.77 15.70 1.24
N GLY A 383 -15.22 14.67 1.88
CA GLY A 383 -13.88 14.69 2.51
C GLY A 383 -13.76 15.48 3.81
N ALA A 384 -14.83 16.14 4.26
CA ALA A 384 -14.79 16.98 5.46
C ALA A 384 -14.68 16.18 6.77
N LEU A 385 -15.20 14.94 6.82
CA LEU A 385 -15.18 14.12 8.02
C LEU A 385 -15.20 12.62 7.67
N PRO A 386 -14.19 11.84 8.08
CA PRO A 386 -14.14 10.41 7.76
C PRO A 386 -15.11 9.59 8.62
N ASN A 387 -15.22 8.30 8.33
CA ASN A 387 -15.79 7.30 9.25
C ASN A 387 -14.72 6.68 10.16
N ASP A 388 -15.12 5.72 10.99
CA ASP A 388 -14.19 4.96 11.83
C ASP A 388 -13.33 3.98 11.01
N MET A 389 -12.09 3.76 11.46
CA MET A 389 -11.25 2.63 11.01
C MET A 389 -11.93 1.29 11.33
N GLY A 390 -11.74 0.31 10.45
CA GLY A 390 -12.17 -1.06 10.63
C GLY A 390 -11.38 -1.81 11.72
N PRO A 391 -11.76 -3.07 11.97
CA PRO A 391 -11.14 -3.88 13.01
C PRO A 391 -9.71 -4.30 12.64
N TRP A 392 -9.38 -4.45 11.36
CA TRP A 392 -8.05 -4.90 10.94
C TRP A 392 -7.02 -3.80 11.18
N GLU A 393 -7.32 -2.57 10.78
CA GLU A 393 -6.50 -1.37 10.96
C GLU A 393 -6.24 -1.12 12.45
N LYS A 394 -7.30 -1.17 13.28
CA LYS A 394 -7.17 -1.03 14.73
C LYS A 394 -6.39 -2.18 15.35
N LEU A 395 -6.45 -3.38 14.78
CA LEU A 395 -5.62 -4.50 15.21
C LEU A 395 -4.16 -4.17 14.93
N GLN A 396 -3.80 -3.80 13.70
CA GLN A 396 -2.43 -3.48 13.31
C GLN A 396 -1.82 -2.34 14.16
N LEU A 397 -2.62 -1.37 14.60
CA LEU A 397 -2.15 -0.26 15.44
C LEU A 397 -2.15 -0.56 16.95
N GLY A 398 -2.59 -1.75 17.37
CA GLY A 398 -2.68 -2.13 18.78
C GLY A 398 -3.84 -1.46 19.53
N TRP A 399 -4.84 -0.96 18.80
CA TRP A 399 -5.96 -0.17 19.35
C TRP A 399 -7.22 -1.00 19.61
N LEU A 400 -7.34 -2.18 18.98
CA LEU A 400 -8.54 -3.00 18.96
C LEU A 400 -8.81 -3.70 20.31
N ASP A 401 -10.04 -3.55 20.82
CA ASP A 401 -10.56 -4.42 21.90
C ASP A 401 -11.36 -5.59 21.29
N TYR A 402 -10.84 -6.83 21.42
CA TYR A 402 -11.44 -7.98 20.75
C TYR A 402 -11.55 -9.23 21.62
N GLU A 403 -12.46 -10.12 21.23
CA GLU A 403 -12.49 -11.51 21.67
C GLU A 403 -12.05 -12.43 20.51
N VAL A 404 -11.62 -13.65 20.82
CA VAL A 404 -11.25 -14.67 19.82
C VAL A 404 -12.23 -15.86 19.87
N ALA A 405 -12.53 -16.43 18.71
CA ALA A 405 -13.27 -17.68 18.54
C ALA A 405 -12.59 -18.58 17.50
N GLN A 406 -12.98 -19.85 17.48
CA GLN A 406 -12.50 -20.80 16.48
C GLN A 406 -13.59 -21.16 15.48
N ALA A 407 -13.19 -21.29 14.21
CA ALA A 407 -14.01 -21.80 13.12
C ALA A 407 -14.77 -23.06 13.52
N ALA A 408 -16.01 -23.16 13.04
CA ALA A 408 -16.90 -24.29 13.29
C ALA A 408 -17.03 -24.72 14.77
N THR A 409 -16.68 -23.87 15.74
CA THR A 409 -16.71 -24.19 17.17
C THR A 409 -17.74 -23.31 17.86
N ARG A 410 -18.58 -23.93 18.71
CA ARG A 410 -19.69 -23.19 19.32
C ARG A 410 -19.22 -22.25 20.42
N SER A 411 -19.33 -20.95 20.19
CA SER A 411 -19.07 -19.88 21.17
C SER A 411 -20.13 -18.78 21.07
N THR A 412 -20.21 -17.86 22.01
CA THR A 412 -21.19 -16.76 22.00
C THR A 412 -20.56 -15.50 22.56
N HIS A 413 -20.69 -14.41 21.82
CA HIS A 413 -19.95 -13.16 22.04
C HIS A 413 -20.91 -11.98 21.98
N GLN A 414 -20.55 -10.90 22.66
CA GLN A 414 -21.27 -9.63 22.62
C GLN A 414 -20.41 -8.58 21.95
N LEU A 415 -20.89 -8.06 20.82
CA LEU A 415 -20.23 -7.01 20.04
C LEU A 415 -20.85 -5.66 20.36
N GLY A 416 -20.12 -4.80 21.05
CA GLY A 416 -20.47 -3.40 21.19
C GLY A 416 -20.35 -2.67 19.85
N PRO A 417 -20.91 -1.46 19.68
CA PRO A 417 -20.76 -0.68 18.45
C PRO A 417 -19.29 -0.36 18.17
N SER A 418 -18.77 -0.57 16.97
CA SER A 418 -17.32 -0.42 16.73
C SER A 418 -16.84 1.03 16.78
N GLY A 419 -17.69 1.99 16.39
CA GLY A 419 -17.43 3.43 16.45
C GLY A 419 -17.61 4.09 17.83
N VAL A 420 -17.39 3.38 18.94
CA VAL A 420 -17.28 4.01 20.27
C VAL A 420 -15.92 3.71 20.88
N THR A 421 -15.54 4.45 21.92
CA THR A 421 -14.31 4.19 22.65
C THR A 421 -14.43 3.01 23.63
N TYR A 422 -13.36 2.21 23.71
CA TYR A 422 -13.22 1.01 24.53
C TYR A 422 -12.05 1.18 25.53
N PRO A 423 -12.26 1.91 26.64
CA PRO A 423 -11.25 2.02 27.69
C PRO A 423 -11.06 0.67 28.40
N GLU A 424 -9.85 0.41 28.91
CA GLU A 424 -9.44 -0.87 29.50
C GLU A 424 -10.33 -1.40 30.65
N ASP A 425 -11.13 -0.54 31.29
CA ASP A 425 -12.01 -0.86 32.41
C ASP A 425 -13.50 -1.09 32.04
N GLY A 426 -13.86 -0.99 30.76
CA GLY A 426 -15.23 -0.83 30.27
C GLY A 426 -16.02 -2.08 29.80
N ARG A 427 -15.90 -3.25 30.45
CA ARG A 427 -16.48 -4.53 29.93
C ARG A 427 -18.01 -4.65 29.86
N ASP A 428 -18.77 -3.66 30.31
CA ASP A 428 -20.25 -3.70 30.29
C ASP A 428 -20.86 -3.47 28.88
N ARG A 429 -20.04 -3.21 27.86
CA ARG A 429 -20.46 -2.85 26.49
C ARG A 429 -20.31 -3.96 25.45
N GLY A 430 -19.69 -5.10 25.78
CA GLY A 430 -19.22 -6.09 24.79
C GLY A 430 -17.82 -5.72 24.27
N SER A 431 -17.22 -6.58 23.44
CA SER A 431 -15.96 -6.28 22.73
C SER A 431 -16.22 -5.46 21.48
N GLN A 432 -15.21 -4.72 20.99
CA GLN A 432 -15.31 -3.93 19.76
C GLN A 432 -15.41 -4.83 18.53
N ALA A 433 -14.66 -5.93 18.52
CA ALA A 433 -14.68 -6.94 17.48
C ALA A 433 -14.60 -8.38 18.02
N LEU A 434 -14.79 -9.34 17.12
CA LEU A 434 -14.53 -10.76 17.31
C LEU A 434 -13.67 -11.26 16.15
N ILE A 435 -12.51 -11.85 16.46
CA ILE A 435 -11.65 -12.53 15.50
C ILE A 435 -12.00 -14.02 15.52
N VAL A 436 -12.31 -14.61 14.37
CA VAL A 436 -12.60 -16.05 14.22
C VAL A 436 -11.45 -16.70 13.46
N GLU A 437 -10.63 -17.47 14.16
CA GLU A 437 -9.52 -18.25 13.58
C GLU A 437 -10.04 -19.34 12.64
N LEU A 438 -9.53 -19.36 11.41
CA LEU A 438 -9.84 -20.37 10.41
C LEU A 438 -8.67 -21.37 10.26
N PRO A 439 -8.92 -22.56 9.70
CA PRO A 439 -7.83 -23.42 9.22
C PRO A 439 -6.98 -22.69 8.17
N GLU A 440 -5.68 -22.95 8.14
CA GLU A 440 -4.77 -22.38 7.14
C GLU A 440 -5.20 -22.69 5.70
N LYS A 441 -4.91 -21.75 4.80
CA LYS A 441 -5.11 -21.82 3.36
C LYS A 441 -3.84 -22.33 2.70
N THR A 442 -3.93 -23.49 2.05
CA THR A 442 -2.86 -23.97 1.17
C THR A 442 -2.87 -23.19 -0.14
N VAL A 443 -1.78 -22.51 -0.48
CA VAL A 443 -1.60 -21.78 -1.75
C VAL A 443 -0.44 -22.37 -2.53
N THR A 444 -0.64 -22.61 -3.83
CA THR A 444 0.41 -23.07 -4.75
C THR A 444 0.81 -21.91 -5.66
N THR A 445 2.04 -21.44 -5.50
CA THR A 445 2.59 -20.29 -6.23
C THR A 445 3.51 -20.81 -7.35
N PRO A 446 3.24 -20.48 -8.62
CA PRO A 446 4.18 -20.74 -9.70
C PRO A 446 5.50 -20.01 -9.43
N ILE A 447 6.61 -20.67 -9.70
CA ILE A 447 7.94 -20.06 -9.68
C ILE A 447 8.57 -20.21 -11.07
N HIS A 448 9.70 -19.54 -11.33
CA HIS A 448 10.38 -19.66 -12.61
C HIS A 448 10.69 -21.13 -12.93
N PRO A 449 10.39 -21.64 -14.14
CA PRO A 449 10.56 -23.05 -14.47
C PRO A 449 12.05 -23.46 -14.45
N PRO A 450 12.37 -24.75 -14.20
CA PRO A 450 13.73 -25.27 -14.30
C PRO A 450 14.38 -24.95 -15.66
N ALA A 451 15.64 -24.54 -15.65
CA ALA A 451 16.40 -24.25 -16.87
C ALA A 451 16.58 -25.50 -17.74
N GLN A 452 16.69 -26.65 -17.08
CA GLN A 452 16.75 -27.99 -17.67
C GLN A 452 15.80 -28.94 -16.91
N GLY A 453 15.18 -29.86 -17.65
CA GLY A 453 14.45 -30.97 -17.02
C GLY A 453 13.09 -30.58 -16.42
N GLU A 454 12.75 -31.22 -15.30
CA GLU A 454 11.50 -31.04 -14.54
C GLU A 454 11.76 -30.53 -13.11
N ASN A 455 13.01 -30.51 -12.64
CA ASN A 455 13.37 -30.17 -11.26
C ASN A 455 14.52 -29.16 -11.19
N GLN A 456 14.55 -28.36 -10.12
CA GLN A 456 15.62 -27.42 -9.80
C GLN A 456 15.81 -27.34 -8.28
N TRP A 457 16.98 -26.89 -7.83
CA TRP A 457 17.20 -26.55 -6.43
C TRP A 457 16.54 -25.22 -6.10
N TRP A 458 15.88 -25.13 -4.95
CA TRP A 458 15.27 -23.92 -4.44
C TRP A 458 15.72 -23.67 -3.01
N SER A 459 16.02 -22.40 -2.71
CA SER A 459 16.54 -21.95 -1.43
C SER A 459 15.55 -22.05 -0.27
N GLY A 460 14.27 -22.25 -0.56
CA GLY A 460 13.21 -21.84 0.33
C GLY A 460 12.88 -20.36 0.15
N SER A 461 11.76 -19.97 0.75
CA SER A 461 11.22 -18.61 0.80
C SER A 461 10.57 -18.50 2.18
N GLY A 462 10.83 -17.39 2.85
CA GLY A 462 10.46 -17.19 4.23
C GLY A 462 11.40 -16.19 4.88
N ASP A 463 10.99 -15.74 6.05
CA ASP A 463 11.73 -14.81 6.88
C ASP A 463 12.68 -15.61 7.81
N ASP A 464 13.75 -14.97 8.28
CA ASP A 464 14.76 -15.53 9.18
C ASP A 464 15.46 -16.80 8.70
N LEU A 465 15.55 -16.95 7.38
CA LEU A 465 16.18 -18.10 6.79
C LEU A 465 17.70 -18.01 6.91
N ASN A 466 18.31 -19.15 7.14
CA ASN A 466 19.75 -19.35 6.97
C ASN A 466 19.99 -20.71 6.32
N ASN A 467 19.34 -20.89 5.17
CA ASN A 467 19.27 -22.16 4.46
C ASN A 467 20.59 -22.38 3.72
N THR A 468 21.10 -23.61 3.76
CA THR A 468 22.36 -23.96 3.11
C THR A 468 22.23 -25.18 2.19
N LEU A 469 23.01 -25.18 1.12
CA LEU A 469 23.20 -26.30 0.21
C LEU A 469 24.70 -26.56 0.05
N THR A 470 25.21 -27.59 0.72
CA THR A 470 26.67 -27.81 0.90
C THR A 470 27.15 -29.07 0.19
N ARG A 471 28.34 -29.05 -0.42
CA ARG A 471 28.97 -30.23 -1.04
C ARG A 471 30.51 -30.18 -0.95
N THR A 472 31.13 -31.35 -0.82
CA THR A 472 32.59 -31.50 -0.98
C THR A 472 33.01 -31.53 -2.44
N VAL A 473 34.02 -30.74 -2.81
CA VAL A 473 34.64 -30.69 -4.14
C VAL A 473 36.11 -31.09 -4.04
N ASP A 474 36.52 -32.10 -4.80
CA ASP A 474 37.91 -32.56 -4.85
C ASP A 474 38.65 -31.96 -6.05
N LEU A 475 39.47 -30.93 -5.77
CA LEU A 475 40.33 -30.27 -6.75
C LEU A 475 41.79 -30.73 -6.61
N THR A 476 42.09 -31.79 -5.86
CA THR A 476 43.48 -32.24 -5.61
C THR A 476 44.20 -32.71 -6.87
N GLY A 477 43.44 -33.11 -7.90
CA GLY A 477 43.95 -33.48 -9.22
C GLY A 477 44.14 -32.31 -10.19
N ALA A 478 43.58 -31.13 -9.88
CA ALA A 478 43.65 -29.95 -10.74
C ALA A 478 45.01 -29.25 -10.61
N SER A 479 45.43 -28.56 -11.66
CA SER A 479 46.77 -27.99 -11.78
C SER A 479 46.82 -26.55 -12.29
N SER A 480 45.76 -26.03 -12.90
CA SER A 480 45.77 -24.70 -13.52
C SER A 480 44.52 -23.86 -13.30
N SER A 481 43.32 -24.42 -13.38
CA SER A 481 42.08 -23.64 -13.22
C SER A 481 40.92 -24.46 -12.69
N ALA A 482 39.99 -23.82 -11.98
CA ALA A 482 38.73 -24.41 -11.57
C ALA A 482 37.62 -23.35 -11.47
N SER A 483 36.38 -23.72 -11.80
CA SER A 483 35.18 -22.88 -11.66
C SER A 483 33.99 -23.71 -11.17
N LEU A 484 33.11 -23.06 -10.42
CA LEU A 484 31.75 -23.49 -10.13
C LEU A 484 30.80 -22.65 -10.98
N ASP A 485 30.01 -23.31 -11.82
CA ASP A 485 29.11 -22.69 -12.78
C ASP A 485 27.69 -23.24 -12.58
N LEU A 486 26.67 -22.40 -12.74
CA LEU A 486 25.26 -22.78 -12.66
C LEU A 486 24.39 -21.84 -13.52
N THR A 487 23.14 -22.23 -13.74
CA THR A 487 22.07 -21.33 -14.17
C THR A 487 21.21 -21.00 -12.94
N GLY A 488 21.09 -19.72 -12.63
CA GLY A 488 20.31 -19.25 -11.49
C GLY A 488 19.14 -18.36 -11.92
N TRP A 489 18.05 -18.43 -11.17
CA TRP A 489 16.98 -17.44 -11.17
C TRP A 489 16.76 -16.97 -9.74
N TRP A 490 16.44 -15.69 -9.54
CA TRP A 490 16.17 -15.18 -8.19
C TRP A 490 15.22 -14.00 -8.18
N SER A 491 14.45 -13.94 -7.11
CA SER A 491 13.65 -12.80 -6.67
C SER A 491 13.87 -12.70 -5.15
N ILE A 492 14.79 -11.82 -4.76
CA ILE A 492 15.37 -11.69 -3.41
C ILE A 492 15.30 -10.23 -3.02
N GLU A 493 14.95 -9.94 -1.77
CA GLU A 493 14.85 -8.55 -1.30
C GLU A 493 16.18 -7.80 -1.49
N GLU A 494 16.16 -6.71 -2.26
CA GLU A 494 17.37 -5.97 -2.59
C GLU A 494 17.95 -5.23 -1.37
N GLY A 495 19.18 -5.58 -0.99
CA GLY A 495 19.90 -4.91 0.09
C GLY A 495 19.62 -5.44 1.50
N PHE A 496 18.76 -6.45 1.61
CA PHE A 496 18.30 -7.01 2.88
C PHE A 496 18.53 -8.53 2.91
N ASP A 497 18.04 -9.22 1.89
CA ASP A 497 18.23 -10.64 1.69
C ASP A 497 19.40 -10.94 0.75
N TYR A 498 20.09 -12.06 1.02
CA TYR A 498 21.30 -12.40 0.31
C TYR A 498 21.47 -13.90 0.08
N LEU A 499 21.84 -14.27 -1.14
CA LEU A 499 22.42 -15.59 -1.43
C LEU A 499 23.95 -15.47 -1.57
N TYR A 500 24.66 -16.14 -0.67
CA TYR A 500 26.11 -16.25 -0.71
C TYR A 500 26.54 -17.59 -1.32
N ALA A 501 27.53 -17.56 -2.21
CA ALA A 501 28.33 -18.74 -2.52
C ALA A 501 29.62 -18.69 -1.69
N GLU A 502 29.89 -19.71 -0.90
CA GLU A 502 30.96 -19.71 0.08
C GLU A 502 31.81 -20.98 -0.03
N VAL A 503 33.07 -20.89 0.38
CA VAL A 503 34.03 -21.99 0.39
C VAL A 503 34.69 -22.15 1.75
N SER A 504 34.95 -23.40 2.10
CA SER A 504 35.59 -23.83 3.34
C SER A 504 36.78 -24.74 3.01
N THR A 505 37.91 -24.51 3.70
CA THR A 505 39.14 -25.31 3.57
C THR A 505 39.47 -26.09 4.85
N ASP A 506 38.63 -26.01 5.88
CA ASP A 506 38.85 -26.55 7.22
C ASP A 506 37.73 -27.49 7.70
N GLY A 507 36.96 -28.05 6.76
CA GLY A 507 35.87 -28.99 7.06
C GLY A 507 34.63 -28.30 7.65
N GLY A 508 34.38 -27.06 7.24
CA GLY A 508 33.13 -26.33 7.47
C GLY A 508 33.18 -25.46 8.72
N SER A 509 34.36 -25.32 9.34
CA SER A 509 34.52 -24.53 10.56
C SER A 509 34.54 -23.04 10.27
N THR A 510 35.08 -22.63 9.12
CA THR A 510 35.04 -21.25 8.63
C THR A 510 34.70 -21.19 7.14
N TRP A 511 34.00 -20.13 6.74
CA TRP A 511 33.48 -19.93 5.39
C TRP A 511 33.90 -18.56 4.86
N THR A 512 34.32 -18.52 3.60
CA THR A 512 34.68 -17.30 2.88
C THR A 512 33.75 -17.14 1.68
N ALA A 513 33.11 -15.99 1.52
CA ALA A 513 32.32 -15.67 0.34
C ALA A 513 33.22 -15.64 -0.91
N LEU A 514 32.74 -16.24 -2.00
CA LEU A 514 33.41 -16.28 -3.29
C LEU A 514 33.01 -15.04 -4.10
N ASP A 515 34.00 -14.42 -4.72
CA ASP A 515 33.72 -13.51 -5.83
C ASP A 515 33.10 -14.28 -6.99
N GLY A 516 32.26 -13.63 -7.79
CA GLY A 516 31.58 -14.28 -8.91
C GLY A 516 31.05 -13.29 -9.93
N THR A 517 30.49 -13.84 -11.00
CA THR A 517 29.81 -13.05 -12.03
C THR A 517 28.44 -13.61 -12.36
N ALA A 518 27.48 -12.72 -12.61
CA ALA A 518 26.18 -13.01 -13.21
C ALA A 518 26.16 -12.37 -14.61
N ASN A 519 25.89 -13.15 -15.66
CA ASN A 519 25.99 -12.67 -17.06
C ASN A 519 27.37 -12.05 -17.42
N GLY A 520 28.44 -12.42 -16.71
CA GLY A 520 29.77 -11.87 -16.89
C GLY A 520 30.02 -10.51 -16.24
N GLU A 521 29.02 -9.94 -15.55
CA GLU A 521 29.17 -8.77 -14.69
C GLU A 521 29.45 -9.21 -13.25
N ALA A 522 30.28 -8.45 -12.52
CA ALA A 522 30.63 -8.80 -11.14
C ALA A 522 29.39 -8.75 -10.25
N LEU A 523 29.25 -9.73 -9.35
CA LEU A 523 28.20 -9.74 -8.35
C LEU A 523 28.34 -8.56 -7.37
N PRO A 524 27.22 -8.04 -6.82
CA PRO A 524 27.26 -6.98 -5.83
C PRO A 524 27.83 -7.47 -4.49
N SER A 525 27.98 -6.55 -3.55
CA SER A 525 28.42 -6.86 -2.18
C SER A 525 27.38 -6.35 -1.18
N ASP A 526 27.27 -7.04 -0.06
CA ASP A 526 26.48 -6.57 1.08
C ASP A 526 27.13 -5.38 1.79
N GLY A 527 26.46 -4.84 2.82
CA GLY A 527 26.96 -3.73 3.63
C GLY A 527 28.29 -3.99 4.36
N ALA A 528 28.67 -5.27 4.52
CA ALA A 528 29.96 -5.67 5.11
C ALA A 528 31.05 -5.91 4.05
N GLY A 529 30.76 -5.71 2.76
CA GLY A 529 31.67 -5.91 1.65
C GLY A 529 31.88 -7.38 1.26
N ARG A 530 30.95 -8.27 1.60
CA ARG A 530 30.95 -9.67 1.16
C ARG A 530 30.14 -9.81 -0.13
N THR A 531 30.70 -10.50 -1.11
CA THR A 531 30.03 -10.75 -2.40
C THR A 531 28.79 -11.65 -2.21
N ALA A 532 27.65 -11.22 -2.75
CA ALA A 532 26.36 -11.92 -2.62
C ALA A 532 25.44 -11.60 -3.80
N ILE A 533 24.45 -12.45 -4.04
CA ILE A 533 23.31 -12.17 -4.93
C ILE A 533 22.17 -11.57 -4.09
N SER A 534 21.54 -10.52 -4.61
CA SER A 534 20.37 -9.83 -4.06
C SER A 534 19.60 -9.17 -5.22
N GLY A 535 18.35 -8.75 -5.02
CA GLY A 535 17.49 -8.17 -6.07
C GLY A 535 16.81 -9.23 -6.95
N GLU A 536 16.50 -8.90 -8.22
CA GLU A 536 15.79 -9.80 -9.14
C GLU A 536 16.56 -10.08 -10.43
N SER A 537 16.55 -11.33 -10.90
CA SER A 537 17.27 -11.74 -12.11
C SER A 537 16.50 -11.51 -13.41
N MET A 538 15.18 -11.35 -13.33
CA MET A 538 14.25 -11.21 -14.46
C MET A 538 14.26 -12.39 -15.46
N GLY A 539 14.85 -13.53 -15.08
CA GLY A 539 14.98 -14.74 -15.90
C GLY A 539 16.21 -15.58 -15.56
N ASP A 540 16.51 -16.58 -16.38
CA ASP A 540 17.69 -17.42 -16.22
C ASP A 540 18.98 -16.63 -16.44
N VAL A 541 19.87 -16.69 -15.48
CA VAL A 541 21.17 -16.02 -15.52
C VAL A 541 22.29 -17.05 -15.30
N PRO A 542 23.25 -17.16 -16.23
CA PRO A 542 24.47 -17.91 -15.97
C PRO A 542 25.29 -17.22 -14.87
N VAL A 543 25.59 -17.97 -13.82
CA VAL A 543 26.41 -17.53 -12.69
C VAL A 543 27.69 -18.38 -12.63
N SER A 544 28.82 -17.72 -12.41
CA SER A 544 30.14 -18.37 -12.36
C SER A 544 30.98 -17.85 -11.18
N TYR A 545 31.56 -18.77 -10.42
CA TYR A 545 32.45 -18.52 -9.29
C TYR A 545 33.82 -19.16 -9.56
N PRO A 546 34.90 -18.37 -9.70
CA PRO A 546 36.25 -18.92 -9.83
C PRO A 546 36.68 -19.65 -8.54
N LEU A 547 37.29 -20.82 -8.72
CA LEU A 547 37.85 -21.65 -7.65
C LEU A 547 39.38 -21.83 -7.80
N ASP A 548 40.03 -21.00 -8.62
CA ASP A 548 41.46 -21.10 -8.95
C ASP A 548 42.37 -21.11 -7.71
N ASP A 549 42.02 -20.35 -6.68
CA ASP A 549 42.77 -20.27 -5.41
C ASP A 549 42.74 -21.58 -4.60
N TYR A 550 41.82 -22.48 -4.93
CA TYR A 550 41.60 -23.76 -4.24
C TYR A 550 42.11 -24.98 -5.02
N VAL A 551 42.71 -24.76 -6.19
CA VAL A 551 43.35 -25.82 -6.99
C VAL A 551 44.38 -26.59 -6.16
N GLY A 552 44.35 -27.91 -6.26
CA GLY A 552 45.22 -28.81 -5.50
C GLY A 552 44.73 -29.15 -4.09
N GLN A 553 43.54 -28.69 -3.70
CA GLN A 553 42.91 -28.95 -2.40
C GLN A 553 41.59 -29.71 -2.56
N SER A 554 41.10 -30.30 -1.48
CA SER A 554 39.71 -30.73 -1.37
C SER A 554 39.02 -29.75 -0.43
N VAL A 555 37.94 -29.14 -0.92
CA VAL A 555 37.23 -28.03 -0.25
C VAL A 555 35.75 -28.37 -0.10
N GLU A 556 35.06 -27.65 0.77
CA GLU A 556 33.60 -27.65 0.79
C GLU A 556 33.10 -26.35 0.16
N VAL A 557 32.09 -26.45 -0.70
CA VAL A 557 31.38 -25.30 -1.26
C VAL A 557 29.96 -25.32 -0.72
N ARG A 558 29.38 -24.15 -0.45
CA ARG A 558 27.97 -24.02 -0.12
C ARG A 558 27.33 -22.82 -0.76
N PHE A 559 26.04 -22.95 -1.07
CA PHE A 559 25.15 -21.80 -1.18
C PHE A 559 24.51 -21.57 0.19
N ARG A 560 24.41 -20.32 0.62
CA ARG A 560 23.75 -19.91 1.85
C ARG A 560 22.77 -18.80 1.53
N TYR A 561 21.48 -19.11 1.58
CA TYR A 561 20.42 -18.13 1.46
C TYR A 561 20.09 -17.62 2.87
N GLN A 562 20.33 -16.35 3.08
CA GLN A 562 20.07 -15.65 4.32
C GLN A 562 19.03 -14.58 4.06
N THR A 563 17.92 -14.67 4.78
CA THR A 563 16.91 -13.62 4.79
C THR A 563 16.90 -12.92 6.13
N ASP A 564 16.40 -11.70 6.13
CA ASP A 564 16.04 -11.00 7.35
C ASP A 564 14.64 -11.44 7.82
N GLY A 565 14.17 -10.89 8.92
CA GLY A 565 12.93 -11.31 9.58
C GLY A 565 11.65 -10.80 8.95
N SER A 566 11.64 -10.27 7.71
CA SER A 566 10.40 -9.95 6.99
C SER A 566 10.58 -9.72 5.49
N ARG A 567 9.46 -9.52 4.79
CA ARG A 567 9.35 -9.25 3.35
C ARG A 567 9.97 -10.37 2.53
N THR A 568 9.36 -11.53 2.70
CA THR A 568 9.65 -12.71 1.90
C THR A 568 9.40 -12.50 0.40
N MET A 569 10.45 -12.61 -0.41
CA MET A 569 10.35 -12.84 -1.85
C MET A 569 10.45 -14.34 -2.19
N THR A 570 10.35 -14.70 -3.47
CA THR A 570 10.31 -16.12 -3.89
C THR A 570 11.63 -16.87 -3.64
N GLY A 571 12.73 -16.15 -3.45
CA GLY A 571 14.05 -16.70 -3.14
C GLY A 571 14.89 -16.97 -4.39
N PHE A 572 15.73 -18.00 -4.33
CA PHE A 572 16.69 -18.38 -5.34
C PHE A 572 16.46 -19.80 -5.84
N THR A 573 16.61 -20.00 -7.16
CA THR A 573 16.74 -21.33 -7.74
C THR A 573 18.08 -21.51 -8.44
N ALA A 574 18.58 -22.74 -8.39
CA ALA A 574 19.78 -23.17 -9.11
C ALA A 574 19.53 -24.45 -9.89
N ASP A 575 20.03 -24.46 -11.11
CA ASP A 575 20.02 -25.60 -12.00
C ASP A 575 21.33 -25.66 -12.80
N GLU A 576 21.59 -26.78 -13.47
CA GLU A 576 22.80 -27.04 -14.25
C GLU A 576 24.11 -26.80 -13.45
N ILE A 577 24.12 -27.07 -12.15
CA ILE A 577 25.27 -26.83 -11.27
C ILE A 577 26.43 -27.74 -11.69
N SER A 578 27.59 -27.17 -11.97
CA SER A 578 28.77 -27.94 -12.36
C SER A 578 30.06 -27.34 -11.80
N VAL A 579 31.03 -28.20 -11.50
CA VAL A 579 32.42 -27.76 -11.30
C VAL A 579 33.28 -28.30 -12.41
N THR A 580 34.03 -27.42 -13.05
CA THR A 580 35.01 -27.76 -14.09
C THR A 580 36.40 -27.44 -13.60
N ALA A 581 37.35 -28.37 -13.76
CA ALA A 581 38.76 -28.15 -13.43
C ALA A 581 39.66 -28.59 -14.58
N ASP A 582 40.63 -27.76 -14.96
CA ASP A 582 41.53 -27.95 -16.11
C ASP A 582 40.80 -28.32 -17.43
N GLY A 583 39.54 -27.87 -17.58
CA GLY A 583 38.68 -28.14 -18.74
C GLY A 583 37.91 -29.46 -18.70
N GLU A 584 37.98 -30.22 -17.60
CA GLU A 584 37.21 -31.43 -17.38
C GLU A 584 36.18 -31.23 -16.26
N THR A 585 34.96 -31.75 -16.43
CA THR A 585 33.91 -31.71 -15.42
C THR A 585 34.27 -32.60 -14.24
N VAL A 586 34.39 -32.01 -13.05
CA VAL A 586 34.60 -32.69 -11.77
C VAL A 586 33.28 -33.26 -11.25
N PHE A 587 32.21 -32.46 -11.31
CA PHE A 587 30.84 -32.91 -11.08
C PHE A 587 29.84 -32.06 -11.87
N ALA A 588 28.64 -32.60 -12.07
CA ALA A 588 27.48 -31.88 -12.58
C ALA A 588 26.22 -32.40 -11.87
N ASP A 589 25.25 -31.52 -11.64
CA ASP A 589 23.96 -31.80 -11.01
C ASP A 589 22.87 -30.94 -11.66
N ASP A 590 21.81 -31.60 -12.11
CA ASP A 590 20.61 -31.00 -12.74
C ASP A 590 19.35 -31.21 -11.88
N ALA A 591 19.52 -31.49 -10.57
CA ALA A 591 18.47 -31.74 -9.59
C ALA A 591 17.52 -32.93 -9.85
N GLU A 592 17.58 -33.56 -11.03
CA GLU A 592 16.70 -34.68 -11.44
C GLU A 592 16.89 -35.96 -10.62
N SER A 593 18.02 -36.06 -9.92
CA SER A 593 18.34 -37.20 -9.06
C SER A 593 17.96 -36.97 -7.58
N GLY A 594 17.27 -35.87 -7.27
CA GLY A 594 17.03 -35.41 -5.91
C GLY A 594 18.33 -34.91 -5.26
N GLU A 595 18.45 -35.03 -3.93
CA GLU A 595 19.56 -34.40 -3.19
C GLU A 595 20.98 -34.92 -3.52
N GLY A 596 21.12 -36.13 -4.06
CA GLY A 596 22.43 -36.67 -4.44
C GLY A 596 23.43 -36.74 -3.27
N ASP A 597 24.62 -36.15 -3.45
CA ASP A 597 25.62 -35.98 -2.36
C ASP A 597 25.64 -34.55 -1.79
N TRP A 598 24.63 -33.74 -2.06
CA TRP A 598 24.46 -32.46 -1.37
C TRP A 598 23.96 -32.68 0.06
N ALA A 599 24.42 -31.86 0.98
CA ALA A 599 23.84 -31.68 2.29
C ALA A 599 22.96 -30.43 2.23
N ALA A 600 21.66 -30.64 2.04
CA ALA A 600 20.65 -29.59 2.08
C ALA A 600 20.15 -29.38 3.52
N ASP A 601 20.10 -28.10 3.92
CA ASP A 601 19.49 -27.63 5.16
C ASP A 601 18.60 -26.43 4.79
N GLY A 602 17.29 -26.64 4.67
CA GLY A 602 16.32 -25.65 4.18
C GLY A 602 16.18 -25.54 2.66
N PHE A 603 17.23 -25.82 1.89
CA PHE A 603 17.10 -26.00 0.43
C PHE A 603 16.29 -27.26 0.11
N SER A 604 15.54 -27.23 -1.00
CA SER A 604 14.76 -28.37 -1.47
C SER A 604 14.75 -28.47 -3.00
N VAL A 605 14.34 -29.62 -3.53
CA VAL A 605 14.16 -29.82 -4.97
C VAL A 605 12.69 -29.60 -5.31
N VAL A 606 12.42 -28.68 -6.25
CA VAL A 606 11.08 -28.26 -6.68
C VAL A 606 10.98 -28.25 -8.20
N GLY A 607 9.75 -28.22 -8.71
CA GLY A 607 9.49 -28.01 -10.15
C GLY A 607 9.25 -26.53 -10.47
N GLU A 608 8.18 -26.25 -11.22
CA GLU A 608 7.75 -24.90 -11.61
C GLU A 608 6.77 -24.24 -10.60
N ALA A 609 6.62 -24.79 -9.39
CA ALA A 609 5.75 -24.23 -8.36
C ALA A 609 6.14 -24.66 -6.94
N ILE A 610 5.83 -23.81 -5.97
CA ILE A 610 5.96 -24.04 -4.52
C ILE A 610 4.59 -24.04 -3.86
N THR A 611 4.49 -24.53 -2.63
CA THR A 611 3.23 -24.55 -1.87
C THR A 611 3.48 -24.09 -0.43
N GLY A 612 2.69 -23.13 0.02
CA GLY A 612 2.71 -22.56 1.38
C GLY A 612 1.36 -22.70 2.08
N GLU A 613 1.36 -22.58 3.41
CA GLU A 613 0.17 -22.55 4.25
C GLU A 613 0.05 -21.16 4.87
N TYR A 614 -1.12 -20.54 4.77
CA TYR A 614 -1.34 -19.16 5.18
C TYR A 614 -2.49 -19.07 6.19
N PRO A 615 -2.30 -18.43 7.35
CA PRO A 615 -3.40 -18.13 8.26
C PRO A 615 -4.53 -17.33 7.61
N GLN A 616 -5.75 -17.47 8.15
CA GLN A 616 -6.89 -16.68 7.69
C GLN A 616 -7.91 -16.53 8.82
N TYR A 617 -8.68 -15.44 8.78
CA TYR A 617 -9.56 -15.05 9.86
C TYR A 617 -10.84 -14.41 9.34
N TYR A 618 -11.96 -14.60 10.05
CA TYR A 618 -13.07 -13.65 9.94
C TYR A 618 -12.98 -12.60 11.05
N LEU A 619 -13.04 -11.33 10.68
CA LEU A 619 -13.16 -10.22 11.63
C LEU A 619 -14.62 -9.76 11.64
N VAL A 620 -15.24 -9.78 12.82
CA VAL A 620 -16.68 -9.50 12.98
C VAL A 620 -16.87 -8.28 13.87
N GLU A 621 -17.56 -7.27 13.36
CA GLU A 621 -17.82 -6.03 14.09
C GLU A 621 -19.29 -5.61 13.98
N ASN A 622 -19.70 -4.64 14.81
CA ASN A 622 -21.06 -4.12 14.87
C ASN A 622 -21.07 -2.64 14.45
N ARG A 623 -21.31 -2.37 13.16
CA ARG A 623 -21.39 -1.01 12.59
C ARG A 623 -22.70 -0.34 12.95
N GLN A 624 -22.62 0.82 13.58
CA GLN A 624 -23.77 1.63 13.98
C GLN A 624 -23.46 3.11 13.76
N TYR A 625 -24.48 3.93 13.51
CA TYR A 625 -24.33 5.38 13.33
C TYR A 625 -24.03 6.12 14.65
N VAL A 626 -22.86 5.85 15.23
CA VAL A 626 -22.30 6.45 16.45
C VAL A 626 -20.86 6.87 16.16
N GLY A 627 -20.23 7.68 17.02
CA GLY A 627 -18.87 8.17 16.75
C GLY A 627 -18.73 8.83 15.38
N TYR A 628 -17.66 8.48 14.67
CA TYR A 628 -17.40 8.91 13.30
C TYR A 628 -18.26 8.17 12.28
N ASP A 629 -18.65 6.91 12.54
CA ASP A 629 -19.61 6.13 11.74
C ASP A 629 -21.01 6.76 11.60
N ARG A 630 -21.30 7.89 12.26
CA ARG A 630 -22.47 8.72 11.90
C ARG A 630 -22.43 9.15 10.44
N THR A 631 -21.23 9.34 9.88
CA THR A 631 -21.03 9.70 8.47
C THR A 631 -21.53 8.61 7.55
N LEU A 632 -21.48 7.32 7.91
CA LEU A 632 -22.06 6.23 7.07
C LEU A 632 -23.55 6.38 6.79
N ARG A 633 -24.28 7.17 7.58
CA ARG A 633 -25.71 7.42 7.37
C ARG A 633 -25.99 8.41 6.26
N THR A 634 -25.13 9.40 6.06
CA THR A 634 -25.40 10.59 5.22
C THR A 634 -24.23 11.02 4.35
N GLY A 635 -23.06 10.41 4.53
CA GLY A 635 -21.82 10.70 3.84
C GLY A 635 -21.66 9.92 2.54
N PRO A 636 -21.89 8.59 2.46
CA PRO A 636 -21.70 7.84 1.22
C PRO A 636 -22.48 8.49 0.07
N TYR A 637 -21.85 8.56 -1.10
CA TYR A 637 -22.30 9.44 -2.16
C TYR A 637 -22.13 8.84 -3.56
N ASN A 638 -22.89 9.36 -4.51
CA ASN A 638 -22.88 8.98 -5.91
C ASN A 638 -22.90 10.23 -6.81
N PHE A 639 -22.03 10.26 -7.81
CA PHE A 639 -22.02 11.26 -8.89
C PHE A 639 -23.15 10.97 -9.89
N GLY A 640 -24.37 11.24 -9.47
CA GLY A 640 -25.56 10.85 -10.23
C GLY A 640 -25.91 11.77 -11.40
N PHE A 641 -25.30 12.95 -11.50
CA PHE A 641 -25.72 14.04 -12.40
C PHE A 641 -24.62 14.53 -13.34
N LEU A 642 -23.63 13.70 -13.69
CA LEU A 642 -22.49 14.09 -14.54
C LEU A 642 -22.87 14.79 -15.86
N ASP A 643 -24.06 14.51 -16.41
CA ASP A 643 -24.60 15.14 -17.61
C ASP A 643 -25.06 16.61 -17.44
N GLN A 644 -25.30 17.04 -16.20
CA GLN A 644 -25.90 18.34 -15.86
C GLN A 644 -25.15 19.12 -14.78
N ARG A 645 -24.59 18.42 -13.79
CA ARG A 645 -23.87 18.94 -12.62
C ARG A 645 -22.76 17.93 -12.25
N PRO A 646 -21.58 18.02 -12.90
CA PRO A 646 -20.49 17.07 -12.68
C PRO A 646 -19.97 17.07 -11.24
N ASP A 647 -19.94 18.23 -10.60
CA ASP A 647 -19.45 18.40 -9.22
C ASP A 647 -20.57 18.23 -8.18
N TRP A 648 -21.67 17.55 -8.56
CA TRP A 648 -22.81 17.33 -7.68
C TRP A 648 -23.01 15.86 -7.35
N VAL A 649 -22.96 15.57 -6.06
CA VAL A 649 -23.26 14.24 -5.52
C VAL A 649 -24.62 14.18 -4.82
N GLU A 650 -25.27 13.03 -4.94
CA GLU A 650 -26.37 12.63 -4.05
C GLU A 650 -25.86 11.67 -2.98
N HIS A 651 -26.42 11.76 -1.77
CA HIS A 651 -26.00 10.93 -0.65
C HIS A 651 -26.96 9.76 -0.38
N PHE A 652 -26.41 8.66 0.14
CA PHE A 652 -27.16 7.47 0.55
C PHE A 652 -26.53 6.80 1.80
N PRO A 653 -27.30 6.00 2.55
CA PRO A 653 -26.79 5.33 3.74
C PRO A 653 -26.17 3.97 3.42
N TYR A 654 -24.99 3.71 3.99
CA TYR A 654 -24.51 2.35 4.25
C TYR A 654 -25.28 1.76 5.44
N GLN A 655 -25.78 0.52 5.31
CA GLN A 655 -26.71 -0.10 6.26
C GLN A 655 -26.00 -0.51 7.56
N ASN A 656 -26.58 -0.21 8.71
CA ASN A 656 -26.02 -0.62 10.00
C ASN A 656 -26.34 -2.10 10.34
N GLY A 657 -25.40 -2.79 10.99
CA GLY A 657 -25.54 -4.21 11.30
C GLY A 657 -24.23 -4.85 11.71
N VAL A 658 -24.16 -6.18 11.59
CA VAL A 658 -22.91 -6.92 11.78
C VAL A 658 -22.17 -6.95 10.45
N LEU A 659 -20.96 -6.42 10.39
CA LEU A 659 -20.08 -6.54 9.23
C LEU A 659 -19.10 -7.69 9.49
N VAL A 660 -18.90 -8.54 8.48
CA VAL A 660 -17.95 -9.65 8.51
C VAL A 660 -16.90 -9.35 7.45
N TRP A 661 -15.64 -9.37 7.84
CA TRP A 661 -14.49 -9.22 6.94
C TRP A 661 -13.76 -10.55 6.86
N LEU A 662 -13.23 -10.90 5.69
CA LEU A 662 -12.28 -11.99 5.52
C LEU A 662 -10.88 -11.41 5.44
N TRP A 663 -10.02 -11.75 6.41
CA TRP A 663 -8.58 -11.50 6.37
C TRP A 663 -7.88 -12.74 5.82
N ASP A 664 -7.25 -12.61 4.65
CA ASP A 664 -6.52 -13.67 3.96
C ASP A 664 -5.03 -13.29 3.91
N THR A 665 -4.19 -13.93 4.73
CA THR A 665 -2.76 -13.55 4.81
C THR A 665 -1.93 -14.06 3.64
N SER A 666 -2.55 -14.75 2.66
CA SER A 666 -1.85 -15.12 1.43
C SER A 666 -1.84 -14.00 0.39
N GLU A 667 -2.58 -12.91 0.62
CA GLU A 667 -2.64 -11.74 -0.25
C GLU A 667 -2.05 -10.55 0.53
N LEU A 668 -1.28 -9.70 -0.14
CA LEU A 668 -0.63 -8.54 0.49
C LEU A 668 -1.42 -7.24 0.28
N ASP A 669 -2.39 -7.25 -0.62
CA ASP A 669 -3.15 -6.10 -1.10
C ASP A 669 -4.63 -6.46 -1.32
N ASN A 670 -5.47 -5.47 -1.63
CA ASN A 670 -6.89 -5.65 -1.98
C ASN A 670 -7.18 -5.39 -3.46
N ASP A 671 -6.22 -5.63 -4.35
CA ASP A 671 -6.31 -5.44 -5.79
C ASP A 671 -7.13 -6.52 -6.48
N VAL A 672 -8.42 -6.55 -6.18
CA VAL A 672 -9.41 -7.44 -6.78
C VAL A 672 -9.45 -7.36 -8.32
N SER A 673 -8.91 -6.30 -8.92
CA SER A 673 -8.67 -6.17 -10.35
C SER A 673 -7.67 -7.20 -10.87
N GLN A 674 -6.67 -7.57 -10.06
CA GLN A 674 -5.66 -8.60 -10.34
C GLN A 674 -6.12 -9.98 -9.87
N HIS A 675 -6.75 -10.09 -8.69
CA HIS A 675 -7.17 -11.37 -8.09
C HIS A 675 -8.66 -11.39 -7.67
N PRO A 676 -9.62 -11.40 -8.62
CA PRO A 676 -11.03 -11.16 -8.33
C PRO A 676 -11.65 -12.10 -7.30
N GLY A 677 -12.15 -11.50 -6.22
CA GLY A 677 -12.81 -12.17 -5.09
C GLY A 677 -11.91 -12.54 -3.93
N THR A 678 -10.63 -12.17 -3.99
CA THR A 678 -9.62 -12.42 -2.96
C THR A 678 -8.91 -11.09 -2.69
N GLY A 679 -8.25 -10.98 -1.54
CA GLY A 679 -7.52 -9.79 -1.12
C GLY A 679 -7.18 -9.88 0.37
N LEU A 680 -6.27 -9.02 0.82
CA LEU A 680 -5.77 -8.96 2.19
C LEU A 680 -6.93 -8.90 3.20
N ILE A 681 -7.85 -7.95 3.05
CA ILE A 681 -8.98 -7.75 3.95
C ILE A 681 -10.21 -7.19 3.22
N LEU A 682 -11.20 -8.05 2.96
CA LEU A 682 -12.42 -7.67 2.22
C LEU A 682 -13.70 -7.88 3.05
N PRO A 683 -14.67 -6.94 2.99
CA PRO A 683 -15.97 -7.14 3.64
C PRO A 683 -16.80 -8.14 2.83
N VAL A 684 -17.40 -9.09 3.54
CA VAL A 684 -18.28 -10.11 2.95
C VAL A 684 -19.69 -9.54 2.81
N ASP A 685 -20.16 -9.41 1.58
CA ASP A 685 -21.47 -8.84 1.30
C ASP A 685 -22.62 -9.80 1.61
N ALA A 686 -23.46 -9.46 2.60
CA ALA A 686 -24.66 -10.22 2.94
C ALA A 686 -25.66 -10.38 1.77
N HIS A 687 -25.62 -9.49 0.77
CA HIS A 687 -26.48 -9.44 -0.40
C HIS A 687 -25.65 -9.38 -1.70
N ALA A 688 -24.68 -10.28 -1.87
CA ALA A 688 -23.70 -10.26 -2.97
C ALA A 688 -24.23 -10.32 -4.42
N GLU A 689 -25.55 -10.39 -4.66
CA GLU A 689 -26.12 -10.36 -6.02
C GLU A 689 -25.91 -8.97 -6.64
N ALA A 690 -25.40 -8.94 -7.87
CA ALA A 690 -24.99 -7.70 -8.52
C ALA A 690 -26.15 -6.72 -8.77
N ASP A 691 -26.04 -5.51 -8.22
CA ASP A 691 -26.96 -4.42 -8.48
C ASP A 691 -26.70 -3.76 -9.84
N ARG A 692 -27.78 -3.44 -10.57
CA ARG A 692 -27.72 -2.86 -11.91
C ARG A 692 -28.53 -1.58 -12.04
N TRP A 693 -28.00 -0.63 -12.80
CA TRP A 693 -28.73 0.55 -13.26
C TRP A 693 -29.92 0.17 -14.14
N SER A 694 -30.84 1.11 -14.36
CA SER A 694 -32.04 0.90 -15.20
C SER A 694 -31.74 0.56 -16.67
N ASP A 695 -30.52 0.81 -17.12
CA ASP A 695 -29.99 0.44 -18.45
C ASP A 695 -29.25 -0.91 -18.45
N ASP A 696 -29.33 -1.67 -17.35
CA ASP A 696 -28.71 -2.98 -17.12
C ASP A 696 -27.19 -2.95 -16.90
N SER A 697 -26.56 -1.78 -16.91
CA SER A 697 -25.14 -1.66 -16.55
C SER A 697 -24.92 -1.86 -15.05
N LEU A 698 -23.74 -2.36 -14.69
CA LEU A 698 -23.38 -2.66 -13.31
C LEU A 698 -23.25 -1.37 -12.48
N MET A 699 -23.74 -1.38 -11.24
CA MET A 699 -23.48 -0.29 -10.29
C MET A 699 -22.05 -0.38 -9.74
N ARG A 700 -21.46 0.77 -9.38
CA ARG A 700 -20.12 0.84 -8.77
C ARG A 700 -20.09 0.16 -7.38
N ASN A 701 -18.94 -0.35 -6.97
CA ASN A 701 -18.83 -1.17 -5.76
C ASN A 701 -19.00 -0.36 -4.47
N ARG A 702 -18.66 0.93 -4.49
CA ARG A 702 -19.05 1.91 -3.45
C ARG A 702 -20.57 2.01 -3.27
N ILE A 703 -21.40 1.63 -4.24
CA ILE A 703 -22.87 1.55 -4.09
C ILE A 703 -23.32 0.16 -3.65
N GLN A 704 -22.70 -0.90 -4.19
CA GLN A 704 -23.11 -2.27 -3.91
C GLN A 704 -22.80 -2.68 -2.47
N SER A 705 -21.61 -2.34 -1.96
CA SER A 705 -21.20 -2.65 -0.59
C SER A 705 -22.06 -2.02 0.53
N ARG A 706 -23.01 -1.14 0.17
CA ARG A 706 -23.88 -0.44 1.13
C ARG A 706 -24.64 -1.39 2.06
N ASP A 707 -24.99 -2.59 1.61
CA ASP A 707 -25.82 -3.56 2.35
C ASP A 707 -25.06 -4.85 2.67
N ALA A 708 -23.74 -4.77 2.73
CA ALA A 708 -22.87 -5.84 3.18
C ALA A 708 -23.16 -6.33 4.61
N THR A 709 -23.84 -5.53 5.44
CA THR A 709 -24.10 -5.90 6.84
C THR A 709 -25.18 -6.97 7.02
N PHE A 710 -24.88 -7.95 7.87
CA PHE A 710 -25.80 -8.97 8.35
C PHE A 710 -26.73 -8.38 9.42
N SER A 711 -28.04 -8.63 9.28
CA SER A 711 -29.07 -8.03 10.14
C SER A 711 -30.37 -8.84 10.14
N TRP A 712 -31.15 -8.76 11.22
CA TRP A 712 -32.55 -9.21 11.25
C TRP A 712 -33.51 -8.24 10.55
N TYR A 713 -33.08 -7.00 10.36
CA TYR A 713 -33.89 -5.94 9.77
C TYR A 713 -33.63 -5.85 8.26
N PRO A 714 -34.66 -5.58 7.45
CA PRO A 714 -34.50 -5.43 6.01
C PRO A 714 -33.65 -4.20 5.66
N THR A 715 -33.01 -4.24 4.50
CA THR A 715 -32.31 -3.09 3.93
C THR A 715 -33.31 -1.98 3.57
N SER A 716 -32.81 -0.76 3.47
CA SER A 716 -33.63 0.38 3.07
C SER A 716 -33.80 0.45 1.56
N ARG A 717 -35.02 0.73 1.08
CA ARG A 717 -35.24 1.09 -0.33
C ARG A 717 -34.39 2.31 -0.68
N LEU A 718 -33.69 2.25 -1.81
CA LEU A 718 -32.80 3.31 -2.29
C LEU A 718 -33.17 3.75 -3.71
N THR A 719 -33.01 5.04 -4.01
CA THR A 719 -33.10 5.58 -5.36
C THR A 719 -31.87 6.43 -5.62
N LEU A 720 -31.13 6.10 -6.67
CA LEU A 720 -29.93 6.82 -7.13
C LEU A 720 -30.08 7.13 -8.62
N HIS A 721 -29.22 7.98 -9.15
CA HIS A 721 -29.21 8.44 -10.53
C HIS A 721 -27.89 8.08 -11.21
N ARG A 722 -27.94 7.89 -12.52
CA ARG A 722 -26.75 7.86 -13.38
C ARG A 722 -27.05 8.75 -14.58
N ASN A 723 -26.28 9.81 -14.77
CA ASN A 723 -26.57 10.85 -15.76
C ASN A 723 -28.03 11.34 -15.67
N SER A 724 -28.45 11.69 -14.45
CA SER A 724 -29.79 12.16 -14.10
C SER A 724 -30.94 11.16 -14.29
N GLU A 725 -30.66 9.93 -14.74
CA GLU A 725 -31.67 8.88 -14.91
C GLU A 725 -31.80 8.02 -13.63
N PRO A 726 -32.99 7.92 -13.02
CA PRO A 726 -33.17 7.27 -11.73
C PRO A 726 -33.25 5.74 -11.84
N THR A 727 -32.59 5.05 -10.91
CA THR A 727 -32.75 3.62 -10.63
C THR A 727 -33.21 3.43 -9.19
N THR A 728 -34.17 2.54 -8.96
CA THR A 728 -34.66 2.22 -7.61
C THR A 728 -34.30 0.78 -7.25
N LEU A 729 -33.52 0.64 -6.19
CA LEU A 729 -33.24 -0.63 -5.53
C LEU A 729 -34.29 -0.87 -4.45
N LEU A 730 -34.87 -2.08 -4.44
CA LEU A 730 -35.93 -2.43 -3.49
C LEU A 730 -35.32 -2.81 -2.14
N ALA A 731 -36.11 -2.69 -1.08
CA ALA A 731 -35.72 -3.22 0.22
C ALA A 731 -35.63 -4.74 0.16
N GLU A 732 -34.53 -5.29 0.66
CA GLU A 732 -34.26 -6.72 0.72
C GLU A 732 -34.50 -7.27 2.13
N PRO A 733 -34.88 -8.55 2.28
CA PRO A 733 -34.99 -9.18 3.58
C PRO A 733 -33.62 -9.23 4.29
N GLY A 734 -33.56 -8.86 5.57
CA GLY A 734 -32.31 -8.94 6.32
C GLY A 734 -31.76 -10.37 6.39
N ALA A 735 -30.43 -10.49 6.28
CA ALA A 735 -29.67 -11.73 6.41
C ALA A 735 -29.00 -11.82 7.81
N PRO A 736 -29.60 -12.51 8.80
CA PRO A 736 -29.05 -12.55 10.17
C PRO A 736 -27.96 -13.61 10.38
N VAL A 737 -27.49 -14.26 9.30
CA VAL A 737 -26.57 -15.40 9.34
C VAL A 737 -25.57 -15.30 8.21
N PHE A 738 -24.29 -15.31 8.58
CA PHE A 738 -23.19 -15.67 7.70
C PHE A 738 -22.92 -17.18 7.81
N ASP A 739 -22.73 -17.86 6.68
CA ASP A 739 -22.50 -19.32 6.60
C ASP A 739 -21.60 -19.64 5.40
N ASP A 740 -20.31 -19.88 5.64
CA ASP A 740 -19.30 -20.02 4.58
C ASP A 740 -19.37 -21.32 3.77
N ARG A 741 -20.24 -22.25 4.17
CA ARG A 741 -20.49 -23.52 3.47
C ARG A 741 -21.72 -23.48 2.59
N ASN A 742 -22.79 -22.85 3.07
CA ASN A 742 -24.11 -22.88 2.41
C ASN A 742 -24.55 -21.51 1.89
N GLY A 743 -23.85 -20.44 2.26
CA GLY A 743 -24.07 -19.09 1.75
C GLY A 743 -23.49 -18.91 0.35
N THR A 744 -23.83 -17.79 -0.28
CA THR A 744 -23.25 -17.36 -1.56
C THR A 744 -22.87 -15.91 -1.41
N TYR A 745 -21.57 -15.64 -1.51
CA TYR A 745 -20.96 -14.32 -1.31
C TYR A 745 -20.12 -13.91 -2.51
N TYR A 746 -20.28 -14.64 -3.62
CA TYR A 746 -19.57 -14.40 -4.86
C TYR A 746 -20.54 -14.43 -6.03
N ASP A 747 -20.65 -13.31 -6.72
CA ASP A 747 -21.35 -13.15 -7.99
C ASP A 747 -20.34 -12.95 -9.12
N THR A 748 -20.43 -13.78 -10.15
CA THR A 748 -19.59 -13.67 -11.34
C THR A 748 -19.84 -12.39 -12.14
N ASP A 749 -21.01 -11.78 -11.99
CA ASP A 749 -21.36 -10.52 -12.63
C ASP A 749 -20.73 -9.30 -11.93
N ASN A 750 -20.30 -9.45 -10.67
CA ASN A 750 -19.57 -8.43 -9.92
C ASN A 750 -18.43 -9.05 -9.08
N PRO A 751 -17.36 -9.51 -9.74
CA PRO A 751 -16.31 -10.25 -9.05
C PRO A 751 -15.43 -9.37 -8.14
N PHE A 752 -15.48 -8.04 -8.28
CA PHE A 752 -14.63 -7.10 -7.51
C PHE A 752 -15.24 -6.69 -6.16
N ASN A 753 -16.58 -6.69 -6.01
CA ASN A 753 -17.23 -6.53 -4.70
C ASN A 753 -17.41 -7.87 -3.96
N SER A 754 -17.40 -8.96 -4.72
CA SER A 754 -17.64 -10.31 -4.24
C SER A 754 -16.46 -10.85 -3.43
N VAL A 755 -16.71 -11.78 -2.52
CA VAL A 755 -15.65 -12.44 -1.72
C VAL A 755 -15.76 -13.97 -1.83
N ARG A 756 -14.65 -14.62 -2.18
CA ARG A 756 -14.51 -16.08 -2.22
C ARG A 756 -14.23 -16.61 -0.83
N VAL A 757 -15.28 -16.72 -0.02
CA VAL A 757 -15.12 -17.26 1.34
C VAL A 757 -14.71 -18.75 1.32
N PRO A 758 -13.82 -19.19 2.21
CA PRO A 758 -13.43 -20.60 2.34
C PRO A 758 -14.56 -21.46 2.95
N ASP A 759 -14.71 -22.73 2.54
CA ASP A 759 -15.60 -23.68 3.24
C ASP A 759 -14.91 -24.22 4.50
N THR A 760 -14.96 -23.46 5.58
CA THR A 760 -14.41 -23.87 6.88
C THR A 760 -15.46 -24.49 7.81
N ASN A 761 -16.69 -24.71 7.30
CA ASN A 761 -17.86 -25.10 8.09
C ASN A 761 -18.26 -24.04 9.13
N THR A 762 -17.95 -22.77 8.93
CA THR A 762 -18.20 -21.71 9.90
C THR A 762 -19.52 -21.02 9.64
N ARG A 763 -20.29 -20.88 10.72
CA ARG A 763 -21.55 -20.15 10.73
C ARG A 763 -21.55 -19.13 11.87
N ILE A 764 -21.80 -17.88 11.53
CA ILE A 764 -21.91 -16.75 12.47
C ILE A 764 -23.35 -16.26 12.45
N SER A 765 -24.08 -16.41 13.56
CA SER A 765 -25.51 -16.10 13.64
C SER A 765 -25.80 -15.02 14.67
N ILE A 766 -26.62 -14.04 14.28
CA ILE A 766 -27.11 -13.00 15.19
C ILE A 766 -28.20 -13.60 16.08
N LEU A 767 -27.93 -13.71 17.38
CA LEU A 767 -28.89 -14.22 18.38
C LEU A 767 -29.79 -13.12 18.93
N SER A 768 -29.27 -11.90 19.04
CA SER A 768 -29.99 -10.74 19.56
C SER A 768 -29.45 -9.48 18.92
N GLN A 769 -30.34 -8.67 18.34
CA GLN A 769 -30.02 -7.37 17.74
C GLN A 769 -30.97 -6.31 18.29
N PRO A 770 -30.59 -5.61 19.38
CA PRO A 770 -31.38 -4.55 19.96
C PRO A 770 -31.61 -3.40 18.96
N LEU A 771 -32.79 -2.77 18.99
CA LEU A 771 -33.04 -1.53 18.23
C LEU A 771 -32.28 -0.32 18.76
N ASN A 772 -31.84 -0.37 20.03
CA ASN A 772 -31.00 0.66 20.61
C ASN A 772 -29.56 0.40 20.16
N THR A 773 -29.06 1.26 19.28
CA THR A 773 -27.74 1.14 18.65
C THR A 773 -26.57 1.23 19.63
N SER A 774 -26.78 1.71 20.86
CA SER A 774 -25.75 1.70 21.92
C SER A 774 -25.69 0.38 22.72
N LYS A 775 -26.51 -0.61 22.38
CA LYS A 775 -26.51 -1.93 23.03
C LYS A 775 -25.79 -2.96 22.17
N PRO A 776 -25.03 -3.88 22.79
CA PRO A 776 -24.30 -4.87 22.03
C PRO A 776 -25.23 -5.82 21.27
N ILE A 777 -24.77 -6.26 20.10
CA ILE A 777 -25.34 -7.37 19.36
C ILE A 777 -24.73 -8.66 19.92
N THR A 778 -25.56 -9.69 20.12
CA THR A 778 -25.05 -11.01 20.52
C THR A 778 -24.94 -11.91 19.30
N VAL A 779 -23.73 -12.39 19.01
CA VAL A 779 -23.44 -13.32 17.90
C VAL A 779 -23.03 -14.70 18.44
N ARG A 780 -23.16 -15.71 17.58
CA ARG A 780 -22.72 -17.09 17.86
C ARG A 780 -21.94 -17.64 16.68
N VAL A 781 -20.70 -18.04 16.92
CA VAL A 781 -19.93 -18.91 16.02
C VAL A 781 -20.35 -20.35 16.28
N SER A 782 -20.49 -21.16 15.23
CA SER A 782 -20.87 -22.57 15.32
C SER A 782 -20.58 -23.31 14.01
N PRO A 783 -20.61 -24.65 13.99
CA PRO A 783 -20.61 -25.39 12.73
C PRO A 783 -21.81 -25.00 11.85
N SER A 784 -21.59 -24.93 10.54
CA SER A 784 -22.67 -24.87 9.56
C SER A 784 -23.61 -26.07 9.73
N GLY A 785 -24.91 -25.79 9.62
CA GLY A 785 -25.96 -26.81 9.78
C GLY A 785 -26.04 -27.72 8.55
N ARG A 786 -26.65 -28.90 8.72
CA ARG A 786 -27.13 -29.70 7.58
C ARG A 786 -28.50 -29.22 7.11
#